data_AF-A0A1X7TUM9-F1
#
_entry.id   AF-A0A1X7TUM9-F1
#
_cell.length_a   1.000
_cell.length_b   1.000
_cell.length_c   1.000
_cell.angle_alpha   90.00
_cell.angle_beta   90.00
_cell.angle_gamma   90.00
#
_symmetry.space_group_name_H-M   'P 1'
#
loop_
_entity.id
_entity.type
_entity.pdbx_description
1 polymer ?
#
loop_
_entity_poly.entity_id
_entity_poly.type
_entity_poly.pdbx_seq_one_letter_code
_entity_poly.pdbx_strand_id
1 'polypeptide(L)'
;MATDLQDTALFARIQGGDLTAQEAKYHFDCLTKIRNRHLTFIRQNITGSSSNDNSRVEARVLVELITFIENIMENGMLVFKFSDLRHMYEDRLRDLGICKEMNKTHFKKVLSHFVNAQEQSDGKNSLFVFDSAIQELLLKSQDCTFQEDTLILQKAANMIRKEIFPQSTKWFPFNYSFHDDCQSECVPHSLKLLTNMIITGGDIQDQNKGYSQFGTPLSLYLGLSVHTLTRSKKLVMEMLQLGLSVSYDRVLQVNNELADSICQDFNSKGVVCPSQLRKGVFTIAALDNIDHNPSSTTAKGSFHGTGISLFQSPTVVNQGTCQEKLTPTDSSKKYALPYYYTVVPPVAIKRMTFNQEECWIKNSIKLLEKEVLKSDDKITWSAYHASLRSSSAMIPALNQLLPLFYEKAATAAMIKHGMDVIRKTMEYLNPGQTPIVTFDAPLFALAKQIQWNWPQTYGQNVIIAMFGGLHIEMAMWKTFRDYLESSGWTTALTEAKIGTCGVTDSFLKATHLTHTRHAHQVSALALSKLQHDAFLLSGEDSKESWRKNAIAKSPTFAYWDTILRLELLGLIFVCAHREKNFLLYIQTLKAITPWFFALDHQNYAHWIPIHIRDMESLSSTVIHEFKDNGLWVIQKTPHRFTAMPIDQAHEQNNELVKGSGGVVGLTENPSAFRRWMTSGPEQARLIKEFETIQSTEWEAGKDILTTFGTAVLTNITSQATMSLCNHEEADTRLFIHVLNGVANGAINCLIRTVDTDVVIFLGMFHALLAINPACNVWVAFGIGKNFQYIHINTVYEKLCEDKARALPFFHSFTGCDTTSSFYGRGKKTAWKAWKCFPDATSSFIYMQSNAFTTSINPDTLQFKLLEHFCVAMYDKTSSQSSVDEARKELLSKESNYGIYSSKTRCIAATH
;
A
#
# COMPACT_ATOMS: atom_id res chain seq x y z
N MET A 1 21.89 90.82 28.37
CA MET A 1 22.93 90.15 27.54
C MET A 1 24.00 91.12 27.04
N ALA A 2 23.66 92.08 26.16
CA ALA A 2 24.66 92.99 25.59
C ALA A 2 25.26 93.96 26.62
N THR A 3 24.44 94.47 27.53
CA THR A 3 24.82 95.35 28.66
C THR A 3 25.83 94.66 29.58
N ASP A 4 25.53 93.43 29.99
CA ASP A 4 26.36 92.64 30.92
C ASP A 4 27.68 92.17 30.28
N LEU A 5 27.77 92.16 28.96
CA LEU A 5 28.99 91.89 28.19
C LEU A 5 29.75 93.17 27.77
N GLN A 6 29.23 94.36 28.11
CA GLN A 6 29.78 95.67 27.72
C GLN A 6 30.10 95.81 26.22
N ASP A 7 29.27 95.22 25.34
CA ASP A 7 29.54 95.15 23.90
C ASP A 7 29.25 96.48 23.18
N THR A 8 30.21 97.40 23.22
CA THR A 8 30.14 98.75 22.64
C THR A 8 29.83 98.75 21.14
N ALA A 9 30.32 97.75 20.40
CA ALA A 9 30.08 97.61 18.96
C ALA A 9 28.62 97.23 18.65
N LEU A 10 27.96 96.48 19.53
CA LEU A 10 26.52 96.21 19.41
C LEU A 10 25.68 97.44 19.80
N PHE A 11 26.04 98.16 20.87
CA PHE A 11 25.33 99.36 21.30
C PHE A 11 25.30 100.46 20.23
N ALA A 12 26.43 100.71 19.57
CA ALA A 12 26.53 101.67 18.47
C ALA A 12 25.60 101.35 17.28
N ARG A 13 25.25 100.07 17.08
CA ARG A 13 24.32 99.63 16.02
C ARG A 13 22.85 99.70 16.43
N ILE A 14 22.55 99.62 17.73
CA ILE A 14 21.17 99.67 18.26
C ILE A 14 20.65 101.12 18.34
N GLN A 15 21.54 102.10 18.57
CA GLN A 15 21.17 103.52 18.58
C GLN A 15 21.00 104.15 17.17
N GLY A 16 21.25 103.38 16.10
CA GLY A 16 21.33 103.88 14.72
C GLY A 16 20.01 104.19 13.99
N GLY A 17 18.85 103.91 14.58
CA GLY A 17 17.55 104.42 14.09
C GLY A 17 16.92 103.74 12.86
N ASP A 18 17.47 102.65 12.33
CA ASP A 18 16.81 101.88 11.27
C ASP A 18 15.62 101.08 11.82
N LEU A 19 14.41 101.59 11.60
CA LEU A 19 13.14 100.94 11.99
C LEU A 19 12.94 99.57 11.34
N THR A 20 13.51 99.33 10.15
CA THR A 20 13.43 98.03 9.46
C THR A 20 14.19 96.93 10.20
N ALA A 21 15.17 97.29 11.03
CA ALA A 21 15.95 96.36 11.84
C ALA A 21 15.26 95.97 13.16
N GLN A 22 14.17 96.65 13.58
CA GLN A 22 13.53 96.39 14.87
C GLN A 22 12.48 95.27 14.83
N GLU A 23 11.90 94.96 13.66
CA GLU A 23 10.99 93.81 13.48
C GLU A 23 11.69 92.58 12.84
N ALA A 24 12.96 92.70 12.45
CA ALA A 24 13.73 91.63 11.85
C ALA A 24 14.08 90.53 12.88
N LYS A 25 13.47 89.34 12.75
CA LYS A 25 13.82 88.15 13.54
C LYS A 25 15.30 87.81 13.38
N TYR A 26 16.07 87.86 14.47
CA TYR A 26 17.50 87.53 14.49
C TYR A 26 17.79 86.16 13.85
N HIS A 27 18.83 86.12 13.00
CA HIS A 27 19.38 84.85 12.51
C HIS A 27 19.85 83.99 13.70
N PHE A 28 19.46 82.70 13.69
CA PHE A 28 19.57 81.80 14.83
C PHE A 28 21.00 81.72 15.40
N ASP A 29 22.00 81.66 14.52
CA ASP A 29 23.42 81.58 14.92
C ASP A 29 23.93 82.84 15.62
N CYS A 30 23.43 84.02 15.26
CA CYS A 30 23.84 85.29 15.85
C CYS A 30 23.31 85.42 17.29
N LEU A 31 22.04 85.06 17.50
CA LEU A 31 21.45 84.98 18.84
C LEU A 31 22.14 83.91 19.68
N THR A 32 22.48 82.76 19.08
CA THR A 32 23.20 81.66 19.74
C THR A 32 24.62 82.06 20.14
N LYS A 33 25.37 82.79 19.29
CA LYS A 33 26.70 83.32 19.63
C LYS A 33 26.65 84.32 20.80
N ILE A 34 25.66 85.22 20.84
CA ILE A 34 25.47 86.15 21.98
C ILE A 34 25.10 85.40 23.25
N ARG A 35 24.16 84.44 23.19
CA ARG A 35 23.80 83.57 24.32
C ARG A 35 25.01 82.80 24.86
N ASN A 36 25.84 82.23 23.98
CA ASN A 36 27.03 81.49 24.38
C ASN A 36 28.07 82.36 25.10
N ARG A 37 28.37 83.58 24.60
CA ARG A 37 29.27 84.51 25.33
C ARG A 37 28.72 84.87 26.72
N HIS A 38 27.42 85.16 26.81
CA HIS A 38 26.77 85.52 28.07
C HIS A 38 26.73 84.35 29.07
N LEU A 39 26.50 83.12 28.59
CA LEU A 39 26.60 81.90 29.40
C LEU A 39 28.03 81.64 29.88
N THR A 40 29.07 81.95 29.09
CA THR A 40 30.47 81.89 29.55
C THR A 40 30.76 82.93 30.64
N PHE A 41 30.27 84.16 30.48
CA PHE A 41 30.40 85.22 31.50
C PHE A 41 29.70 84.85 32.83
N ILE A 42 28.52 84.23 32.77
CA ILE A 42 27.82 83.70 33.95
C ILE A 42 28.62 82.55 34.59
N ARG A 43 29.17 81.63 33.78
CA ARG A 43 30.03 80.52 34.24
C ARG A 43 31.37 80.96 34.85
N GLN A 44 31.83 82.19 34.60
CA GLN A 44 33.04 82.73 35.23
C GLN A 44 32.78 83.40 36.59
N ASN A 45 31.53 83.80 36.86
CA ASN A 45 31.14 84.47 38.11
C ASN A 45 30.39 83.54 39.10
N ILE A 46 30.10 82.29 38.71
CA ILE A 46 29.45 81.28 39.56
C ILE A 46 30.36 80.03 39.58
N THR A 47 30.61 79.49 40.77
CA THR A 47 31.52 78.35 41.07
C THR A 47 33.01 78.58 40.78
N GLY A 48 33.66 79.39 41.63
CA GLY A 48 35.05 79.12 41.99
C GLY A 48 35.16 77.90 42.92
N SER A 49 36.36 77.29 42.98
CA SER A 49 36.74 76.10 43.77
C SER A 49 36.07 74.75 43.38
N SER A 50 36.90 73.78 42.95
CA SER A 50 36.70 72.29 42.85
C SER A 50 37.18 71.63 41.55
N SER A 51 37.65 72.38 40.55
CA SER A 51 37.73 71.89 39.16
C SER A 51 38.90 70.95 38.76
N ASN A 52 39.84 70.61 39.65
CA ASN A 52 41.08 69.91 39.24
C ASN A 52 41.21 68.43 39.68
N ASP A 53 40.47 67.98 40.68
CA ASP A 53 40.42 66.55 41.05
C ASP A 53 39.30 65.79 40.32
N ASN A 54 38.15 66.44 40.10
CA ASN A 54 37.01 65.81 39.42
C ASN A 54 37.36 65.33 38.00
N SER A 55 38.24 66.02 37.27
CA SER A 55 38.71 65.60 35.94
C SER A 55 39.56 64.31 35.99
N ARG A 56 40.32 64.10 37.06
CA ARG A 56 41.10 62.87 37.30
C ARG A 56 40.22 61.70 37.68
N VAL A 57 39.17 61.94 38.48
CA VAL A 57 38.19 60.92 38.84
C VAL A 57 37.36 60.52 37.62
N GLU A 58 36.89 61.47 36.80
CA GLU A 58 36.20 61.17 35.54
C GLU A 58 37.08 60.36 34.57
N ALA A 59 38.35 60.75 34.39
CA ALA A 59 39.29 59.98 33.57
C ALA A 59 39.53 58.56 34.12
N ARG A 60 39.55 58.39 35.45
CA ARG A 60 39.67 57.07 36.08
C ARG A 60 38.44 56.19 35.84
N VAL A 61 37.22 56.71 36.03
CA VAL A 61 35.99 55.95 35.78
C VAL A 61 35.85 55.58 34.30
N LEU A 62 36.36 56.42 33.40
CA LEU A 62 36.45 56.07 31.97
C LEU A 62 37.37 54.87 31.73
N VAL A 63 38.56 54.81 32.34
CA VAL A 63 39.43 53.63 32.25
C VAL A 63 38.78 52.39 32.89
N GLU A 64 38.16 52.53 34.06
CA GLU A 64 37.41 51.42 34.72
C GLU A 64 36.29 50.88 33.81
N LEU A 65 35.57 51.75 33.07
CA LEU A 65 34.54 51.35 32.10
C LEU A 65 35.13 50.71 30.81
N ILE A 66 36.24 51.24 30.29
CA ILE A 66 36.90 50.70 29.09
C ILE A 66 37.38 49.28 29.36
N THR A 67 38.11 49.07 30.45
CA THR A 67 38.60 47.73 30.84
C THR A 67 37.46 46.77 31.17
N PHE A 68 36.32 47.24 31.69
CA PHE A 68 35.10 46.42 31.83
C PHE A 68 34.57 45.93 30.47
N ILE A 69 34.47 46.83 29.48
CA ILE A 69 34.02 46.48 28.13
C ILE A 69 35.00 45.50 27.47
N GLU A 70 36.31 45.79 27.52
CA GLU A 70 37.36 44.95 26.95
C GLU A 70 37.36 43.53 27.54
N ASN A 71 37.32 43.40 28.87
CA ASN A 71 37.23 42.10 29.54
C ASN A 71 35.96 41.32 29.16
N ILE A 72 34.84 41.98 28.89
CA ILE A 72 33.59 41.33 28.47
C ILE A 72 33.61 40.96 26.97
N MET A 73 34.34 41.71 26.14
CA MET A 73 34.62 41.34 24.75
C MET A 73 35.52 40.12 24.65
N GLU A 74 36.53 39.97 25.53
CA GLU A 74 37.32 38.72 25.63
C GLU A 74 36.45 37.50 26.01
N ASN A 75 35.37 37.73 26.78
CA ASN A 75 34.37 36.71 27.11
C ASN A 75 33.25 36.57 26.04
N GLY A 76 33.44 37.15 24.85
CA GLY A 76 32.61 36.91 23.66
C GLY A 76 31.31 37.74 23.56
N MET A 77 31.09 38.71 24.46
CA MET A 77 29.91 39.59 24.38
C MET A 77 30.28 40.91 23.69
N LEU A 78 29.78 41.09 22.46
CA LEU A 78 30.16 42.19 21.55
C LEU A 78 29.01 43.19 21.28
N VAL A 79 27.93 43.13 22.07
CA VAL A 79 26.74 43.99 21.95
C VAL A 79 26.34 44.50 23.33
N PHE A 80 26.21 45.81 23.48
CA PHE A 80 25.89 46.46 24.75
C PHE A 80 24.70 47.42 24.59
N LYS A 81 23.87 47.56 25.63
CA LYS A 81 22.82 48.59 25.67
C LYS A 81 23.42 49.93 26.10
N PHE A 82 23.11 50.99 25.33
CA PHE A 82 23.62 52.34 25.61
C PHE A 82 23.12 52.89 26.96
N SER A 83 21.89 52.55 27.35
CA SER A 83 21.33 52.88 28.67
C SER A 83 22.16 52.30 29.80
N ASP A 84 22.57 51.05 29.67
CA ASP A 84 23.11 50.24 30.75
C ASP A 84 24.57 50.65 31.02
N LEU A 85 25.37 50.83 29.96
CA LEU A 85 26.71 51.42 30.03
C LEU A 85 26.69 52.86 30.58
N ARG A 86 25.68 53.66 30.21
CA ARG A 86 25.52 55.03 30.72
C ARG A 86 25.23 55.02 32.21
N HIS A 87 24.26 54.21 32.67
CA HIS A 87 23.91 54.14 34.09
C HIS A 87 25.07 53.61 34.93
N MET A 88 25.79 52.58 34.48
CA MET A 88 27.04 52.14 35.12
C MET A 88 28.04 53.28 35.31
N TYR A 89 28.23 54.13 34.29
CA TYR A 89 29.15 55.27 34.39
C TYR A 89 28.64 56.38 35.33
N GLU A 90 27.35 56.72 35.25
CA GLU A 90 26.72 57.74 36.11
C GLU A 90 26.69 57.31 37.59
N ASP A 91 26.38 56.04 37.86
CA ASP A 91 26.36 55.49 39.22
C ASP A 91 27.80 55.33 39.75
N ARG A 92 28.78 54.94 38.93
CA ARG A 92 30.18 54.84 39.35
C ARG A 92 30.85 56.20 39.60
N LEU A 93 30.42 57.25 38.89
CA LEU A 93 30.77 58.63 39.27
C LEU A 93 30.13 59.03 40.60
N ARG A 94 28.87 58.64 40.85
CA ARG A 94 28.15 58.91 42.10
C ARG A 94 28.81 58.23 43.31
N ASP A 95 29.25 56.98 43.18
CA ASP A 95 30.05 56.25 44.19
C ASP A 95 31.30 57.04 44.62
N LEU A 96 31.95 57.70 43.67
CA LEU A 96 33.18 58.47 43.89
C LEU A 96 32.90 59.96 44.19
N GLY A 97 31.67 60.29 44.58
CA GLY A 97 31.26 61.63 45.04
C GLY A 97 30.89 62.62 43.94
N ILE A 98 30.91 62.22 42.66
CA ILE A 98 30.61 63.10 41.51
C ILE A 98 29.18 62.85 41.04
N CYS A 99 28.23 63.64 41.53
CA CYS A 99 26.85 63.59 41.05
C CYS A 99 26.72 64.32 39.71
N LYS A 100 26.78 63.57 38.60
CA LYS A 100 26.80 64.11 37.22
C LYS A 100 25.92 63.28 36.27
N GLU A 101 24.79 63.84 35.85
CA GLU A 101 23.98 63.26 34.79
C GLU A 101 24.57 63.58 33.40
N MET A 102 24.73 62.56 32.56
CA MET A 102 25.31 62.63 31.22
C MET A 102 24.25 62.37 30.14
N ASN A 103 23.62 63.44 29.64
CA ASN A 103 22.72 63.35 28.48
C ASN A 103 23.35 62.54 27.32
N LYS A 104 22.56 61.72 26.59
CA LYS A 104 23.01 60.76 25.56
C LYS A 104 24.12 61.33 24.67
N THR A 105 23.94 62.53 24.14
CA THR A 105 24.89 63.20 23.22
C THR A 105 26.27 63.48 23.81
N HIS A 106 26.38 63.59 25.14
CA HIS A 106 27.66 63.73 25.84
C HIS A 106 28.30 62.37 26.12
N PHE A 107 27.52 61.32 26.44
CA PHE A 107 28.04 59.97 26.62
C PHE A 107 28.58 59.36 25.30
N LYS A 108 28.03 59.76 24.13
CA LYS A 108 28.59 59.39 22.82
C LYS A 108 30.06 59.80 22.63
N LYS A 109 30.53 60.87 23.30
CA LYS A 109 31.96 61.29 23.28
C LYS A 109 32.86 60.48 24.20
N VAL A 110 32.28 59.68 25.09
CA VAL A 110 33.00 58.76 25.98
C VAL A 110 33.31 57.48 25.20
N LEU A 111 32.30 56.96 24.50
CA LEU A 111 32.37 55.75 23.68
C LEU A 111 33.22 55.91 22.39
N SER A 112 33.53 57.14 21.95
CA SER A 112 34.36 57.37 20.75
C SER A 112 35.86 57.01 20.91
N HIS A 113 36.25 56.36 22.01
CA HIS A 113 37.52 55.62 22.10
C HIS A 113 37.49 54.30 21.32
N PHE A 114 36.31 53.69 21.17
CA PHE A 114 36.14 52.43 20.44
C PHE A 114 35.95 52.72 18.95
N VAL A 115 37.04 52.66 18.19
CA VAL A 115 37.05 52.98 16.75
C VAL A 115 36.25 51.96 15.91
N ASN A 116 36.20 50.71 16.36
CA ASN A 116 35.60 49.58 15.64
C ASN A 116 34.17 49.26 16.15
N ALA A 117 33.38 50.29 16.45
CA ALA A 117 32.05 50.14 17.05
C ALA A 117 31.04 51.18 16.55
N GLN A 118 29.80 50.73 16.34
CA GLN A 118 28.70 51.51 15.79
C GLN A 118 27.49 51.52 16.73
N GLU A 119 26.75 52.62 16.75
CA GLU A 119 25.45 52.68 17.43
C GLU A 119 24.32 52.33 16.46
N GLN A 120 23.55 51.29 16.79
CA GLN A 120 22.34 50.89 16.08
C GLN A 120 21.11 51.26 16.92
N SER A 121 20.06 51.81 16.30
CA SER A 121 18.89 52.31 17.03
C SER A 121 17.58 52.11 16.26
N ASP A 122 16.56 51.62 16.98
CA ASP A 122 15.18 51.46 16.50
C ASP A 122 14.30 52.72 16.74
N GLY A 123 14.90 53.81 17.23
CA GLY A 123 14.21 55.05 17.63
C GLY A 123 13.76 55.12 19.10
N LYS A 124 13.70 53.99 19.82
CA LYS A 124 13.51 53.93 21.29
C LYS A 124 14.79 53.51 22.01
N ASN A 125 15.38 52.41 21.57
CA ASN A 125 16.59 51.80 22.12
C ASN A 125 17.82 52.24 21.31
N SER A 126 18.98 52.32 21.98
CA SER A 126 20.29 52.42 21.33
C SER A 126 21.13 51.23 21.78
N LEU A 127 21.64 50.45 20.84
CA LEU A 127 22.64 49.41 21.06
C LEU A 127 24.00 49.91 20.55
N PHE A 128 25.06 49.52 21.25
CA PHE A 128 26.45 49.74 20.84
C PHE A 128 27.02 48.37 20.43
N VAL A 129 27.44 48.27 19.17
CA VAL A 129 27.75 46.99 18.49
C VAL A 129 29.14 47.11 17.86
N PHE A 130 30.03 46.17 18.16
CA PHE A 130 31.36 46.14 17.54
C PHE A 130 31.29 45.56 16.12
N ASP A 131 32.13 46.05 15.20
CA ASP A 131 32.07 45.68 13.77
C ASP A 131 32.23 44.16 13.54
N SER A 132 33.02 43.49 14.39
CA SER A 132 33.15 42.02 14.40
C SER A 132 31.83 41.30 14.70
N ALA A 133 30.98 41.86 15.56
CA ALA A 133 29.64 41.34 15.84
C ALA A 133 28.69 41.51 14.65
N ILE A 134 28.80 42.63 13.92
CA ILE A 134 28.04 42.85 12.68
C ILE A 134 28.48 41.83 11.62
N GLN A 135 29.78 41.55 11.52
CA GLN A 135 30.32 40.55 10.60
C GLN A 135 29.87 39.13 10.97
N GLU A 136 29.85 38.78 12.26
CA GLU A 136 29.34 37.49 12.74
C GLU A 136 27.81 37.35 12.61
N LEU A 137 27.05 38.45 12.74
CA LEU A 137 25.61 38.49 12.50
C LEU A 137 25.28 38.37 11.01
N LEU A 138 26.05 39.01 10.13
CA LEU A 138 25.90 38.88 8.67
C LEU A 138 26.21 37.44 8.22
N LEU A 139 27.21 36.78 8.81
CA LEU A 139 27.47 35.35 8.61
C LEU A 139 26.34 34.44 9.13
N LYS A 140 25.47 34.93 10.02
CA LYS A 140 24.26 34.24 10.52
C LYS A 140 22.97 34.71 9.84
N SER A 141 23.05 35.66 8.90
CA SER A 141 21.90 36.26 8.21
C SER A 141 22.05 36.37 6.69
N GLN A 142 23.03 35.69 6.09
CA GLN A 142 22.92 35.26 4.70
C GLN A 142 21.97 34.07 4.66
N ASP A 143 21.02 34.06 3.73
CA ASP A 143 19.98 33.03 3.64
C ASP A 143 20.60 31.64 3.48
N CYS A 144 20.31 30.73 4.43
CA CYS A 144 20.80 29.35 4.41
C CYS A 144 20.43 28.70 3.07
N THR A 145 21.45 28.36 2.28
CA THR A 145 21.21 27.63 1.04
C THR A 145 20.81 26.19 1.38
N PHE A 146 19.96 25.57 0.56
CA PHE A 146 19.61 24.15 0.70
C PHE A 146 20.85 23.23 0.75
N GLN A 147 21.97 23.65 0.16
CA GLN A 147 23.26 22.96 0.27
C GLN A 147 23.86 23.02 1.68
N GLU A 148 23.77 24.14 2.39
CA GLU A 148 24.30 24.29 3.75
C GLU A 148 23.46 23.55 4.79
N ASP A 149 22.13 23.60 4.68
CA ASP A 149 21.25 22.77 5.50
C ASP A 149 21.50 21.27 5.24
N THR A 150 21.68 20.89 3.97
CA THR A 150 22.10 19.52 3.61
C THR A 150 23.48 19.20 4.18
N LEU A 151 24.41 20.16 4.24
CA LEU A 151 25.74 19.97 4.84
C LEU A 151 25.66 19.84 6.36
N ILE A 152 24.74 20.54 7.03
CA ILE A 152 24.47 20.46 8.47
C ILE A 152 23.83 19.11 8.80
N LEU A 153 22.82 18.68 8.04
CA LEU A 153 22.22 17.34 8.14
C LEU A 153 23.27 16.25 7.88
N GLN A 154 24.13 16.41 6.87
CA GLN A 154 25.22 15.47 6.59
C GLN A 154 26.27 15.46 7.71
N LYS A 155 26.59 16.62 8.33
CA LYS A 155 27.48 16.70 9.51
C LYS A 155 26.85 15.99 10.71
N ALA A 156 25.58 16.24 11.03
CA ALA A 156 24.87 15.58 12.12
C ALA A 156 24.76 14.06 11.91
N ALA A 157 24.40 13.63 10.69
CA ALA A 157 24.40 12.23 10.30
C ALA A 157 25.81 11.61 10.41
N ASN A 158 26.86 12.33 10.01
CA ASN A 158 28.24 11.86 10.17
C ASN A 158 28.73 11.83 11.62
N MET A 159 28.22 12.69 12.51
CA MET A 159 28.49 12.61 13.96
C MET A 159 27.86 11.35 14.55
N ILE A 160 26.57 11.11 14.29
CA ILE A 160 25.87 9.90 14.76
C ILE A 160 26.48 8.63 14.14
N ARG A 161 26.87 8.67 12.85
CA ARG A 161 27.57 7.55 12.20
C ARG A 161 28.96 7.31 12.80
N LYS A 162 29.66 8.33 13.31
CA LYS A 162 30.92 8.18 14.05
C LYS A 162 30.72 7.59 15.46
N GLU A 163 29.50 7.61 16.02
CA GLU A 163 29.16 6.88 17.25
C GLU A 163 28.80 5.41 16.94
N ILE A 164 28.02 5.17 15.88
CA ILE A 164 27.51 3.83 15.51
C ILE A 164 28.54 2.92 14.82
N PHE A 165 29.25 3.43 13.80
CA PHE A 165 29.94 2.58 12.82
C PHE A 165 31.40 2.17 13.10
N PRO A 166 32.23 2.86 13.92
CA PRO A 166 33.65 2.50 14.04
C PRO A 166 33.92 1.06 14.51
N GLN A 167 33.01 0.46 15.30
CA GLN A 167 33.13 -0.90 15.80
C GLN A 167 31.75 -1.58 15.89
N SER A 168 31.00 -1.67 14.78
CA SER A 168 29.63 -2.21 14.76
C SER A 168 29.48 -3.65 15.27
N THR A 169 30.56 -4.45 15.27
CA THR A 169 30.62 -5.80 15.86
C THR A 169 30.93 -5.83 17.36
N LYS A 170 31.22 -4.68 17.97
CA LYS A 170 31.49 -4.49 19.41
C LYS A 170 30.51 -3.54 20.11
N TRP A 171 29.79 -2.69 19.39
CA TRP A 171 28.77 -1.83 19.99
C TRP A 171 27.60 -2.65 20.56
N PHE A 172 27.20 -3.73 19.87
CA PHE A 172 26.33 -4.75 20.46
C PHE A 172 26.75 -6.17 19.99
N PRO A 173 27.69 -6.82 20.69
CA PRO A 173 28.13 -8.17 20.36
C PRO A 173 27.09 -9.18 20.85
N PHE A 174 26.04 -9.41 20.06
CA PHE A 174 24.92 -10.28 20.44
C PHE A 174 25.36 -11.73 20.65
N ASN A 175 25.64 -12.06 21.90
CA ASN A 175 26.12 -13.35 22.40
C ASN A 175 24.96 -14.32 22.73
N TYR A 176 23.82 -14.15 22.06
CA TYR A 176 22.52 -14.79 22.35
C TYR A 176 21.89 -14.45 23.72
N SER A 177 22.46 -13.50 24.48
CA SER A 177 21.79 -12.87 25.61
C SER A 177 21.71 -11.35 25.46
N PHE A 178 20.96 -10.72 26.36
CA PHE A 178 20.92 -9.28 26.55
C PHE A 178 21.54 -9.00 27.92
N HIS A 179 22.54 -8.11 27.99
CA HIS A 179 23.04 -7.60 29.27
C HIS A 179 22.01 -6.66 29.91
N ASP A 180 22.06 -6.47 31.23
CA ASP A 180 21.02 -5.74 31.97
C ASP A 180 20.85 -4.29 31.46
N ASP A 181 21.96 -3.62 31.11
CA ASP A 181 21.97 -2.26 30.53
C ASP A 181 21.62 -2.18 29.03
N CYS A 182 21.26 -3.28 28.37
CA CYS A 182 20.97 -3.28 26.94
C CYS A 182 19.85 -2.31 26.52
N GLN A 183 18.91 -1.98 27.42
CA GLN A 183 17.83 -1.02 27.17
C GLN A 183 18.31 0.43 27.31
N SER A 184 19.31 0.67 28.16
CA SER A 184 20.03 1.94 28.29
C SER A 184 20.84 2.23 27.01
N GLU A 185 21.55 1.22 26.50
CA GLU A 185 22.55 1.35 25.43
C GLU A 185 22.01 1.04 24.01
N CYS A 186 20.76 0.58 23.87
CA CYS A 186 20.16 0.12 22.61
C CYS A 186 20.24 1.08 21.39
N VAL A 187 20.38 2.38 21.65
CA VAL A 187 20.45 3.46 20.65
C VAL A 187 21.46 4.49 21.18
N PRO A 188 22.37 5.05 20.36
CA PRO A 188 23.41 5.97 20.81
C PRO A 188 22.82 7.24 21.44
N HIS A 189 23.54 7.84 22.39
CA HIS A 189 23.00 8.97 23.15
C HIS A 189 22.77 10.19 22.26
N SER A 190 23.64 10.43 21.28
CA SER A 190 23.45 11.50 20.28
C SER A 190 22.23 11.29 19.39
N LEU A 191 21.88 10.03 19.05
CA LEU A 191 20.68 9.72 18.26
C LEU A 191 19.41 9.80 19.10
N LYS A 192 19.45 9.38 20.37
CA LYS A 192 18.35 9.64 21.33
C LYS A 192 18.11 11.15 21.49
N LEU A 193 19.18 11.95 21.68
CA LEU A 193 19.12 13.42 21.75
C LEU A 193 18.58 14.05 20.47
N LEU A 194 19.13 13.71 19.29
CA LEU A 194 18.68 14.30 18.02
C LEU A 194 17.21 13.97 17.74
N THR A 195 16.79 12.72 18.00
CA THR A 195 15.39 12.32 17.83
C THR A 195 14.47 13.08 18.79
N ASN A 196 14.88 13.27 20.04
CA ASN A 196 14.13 14.08 21.00
C ASN A 196 14.05 15.56 20.58
N MET A 197 15.14 16.15 20.09
CA MET A 197 15.16 17.53 19.60
C MET A 197 14.36 17.73 18.31
N ILE A 198 14.21 16.70 17.47
CA ILE A 198 13.33 16.72 16.29
C ILE A 198 11.85 16.64 16.69
N ILE A 199 11.51 15.84 17.70
CA ILE A 199 10.12 15.60 18.12
C ILE A 199 9.60 16.69 19.08
N THR A 200 10.46 17.18 19.98
CA THR A 200 10.10 18.12 21.06
C THR A 200 10.78 19.49 20.95
N GLY A 201 11.71 19.68 20.00
CA GLY A 201 12.44 20.94 19.85
C GLY A 201 13.72 21.04 20.68
N GLY A 202 14.51 22.08 20.41
CA GLY A 202 15.78 22.34 21.08
C GLY A 202 15.67 22.96 22.48
N ASP A 203 14.49 23.43 22.89
CA ASP A 203 14.28 24.09 24.18
C ASP A 203 14.01 23.08 25.31
N ILE A 204 14.66 23.29 26.45
CA ILE A 204 14.48 22.53 27.70
C ILE A 204 13.02 22.61 28.20
N GLN A 205 12.29 23.69 27.91
CA GLN A 205 10.89 23.85 28.28
C GLN A 205 9.95 22.95 27.44
N ASP A 206 10.28 22.69 26.18
CA ASP A 206 9.48 21.83 25.31
C ASP A 206 9.85 20.34 25.46
N GLN A 207 11.10 20.02 25.79
CA GLN A 207 11.52 18.64 26.09
C GLN A 207 10.79 18.00 27.30
N ASN A 208 10.18 18.81 28.17
CA ASN A 208 9.32 18.34 29.26
C ASN A 208 7.87 18.04 28.83
N LYS A 209 7.47 18.42 27.61
CA LYS A 209 6.17 18.09 27.01
C LYS A 209 6.30 16.75 26.26
N GLY A 210 6.21 15.65 27.02
CA GLY A 210 6.39 14.30 26.48
C GLY A 210 5.45 13.93 25.32
N TYR A 211 5.76 12.81 24.64
CA TYR A 211 5.22 12.23 23.38
C TYR A 211 3.69 12.18 23.11
N SER A 212 2.83 12.88 23.85
CA SER A 212 1.38 12.69 23.86
C SER A 212 0.59 13.50 22.83
N GLN A 213 1.14 14.59 22.28
CA GLN A 213 0.35 15.56 21.47
C GLN A 213 0.72 15.65 19.97
N PHE A 214 2.00 15.49 19.59
CA PHE A 214 2.44 15.70 18.20
C PHE A 214 2.94 14.40 17.56
N GLY A 215 2.22 13.94 16.54
CA GLY A 215 2.59 12.77 15.74
C GLY A 215 2.78 13.15 14.27
N THR A 216 3.89 12.73 13.68
CA THR A 216 4.12 12.84 12.23
C THR A 216 3.10 12.00 11.45
N PRO A 217 2.81 12.31 10.17
CA PRO A 217 1.94 11.49 9.34
C PRO A 217 2.31 10.00 9.31
N LEU A 218 3.61 9.69 9.29
CA LEU A 218 4.14 8.32 9.37
C LEU A 218 3.79 7.63 10.70
N SER A 219 3.97 8.31 11.84
CA SER A 219 3.65 7.75 13.16
C SER A 219 2.14 7.53 13.37
N LEU A 220 1.31 8.38 12.76
CA LEU A 220 -0.15 8.23 12.76
C LEU A 220 -0.58 7.07 11.84
N TYR A 221 -0.02 6.98 10.64
CA TYR A 221 -0.21 5.86 9.72
C TYR A 221 0.18 4.52 10.38
N LEU A 222 1.37 4.42 10.99
CA LEU A 222 1.81 3.20 11.67
C LEU A 222 0.85 2.80 12.79
N GLY A 223 0.41 3.75 13.63
CA GLY A 223 -0.59 3.49 14.67
C GLY A 223 -1.93 3.00 14.12
N LEU A 224 -2.45 3.64 13.07
CA LEU A 224 -3.71 3.26 12.40
C LEU A 224 -3.62 1.88 11.73
N SER A 225 -2.54 1.61 10.99
CA SER A 225 -2.34 0.37 10.24
C SER A 225 -2.10 -0.82 11.17
N VAL A 226 -1.23 -0.68 12.18
CA VAL A 226 -0.99 -1.74 13.18
C VAL A 226 -2.24 -2.01 14.01
N HIS A 227 -3.01 -0.98 14.38
CA HIS A 227 -4.30 -1.18 15.04
C HIS A 227 -5.32 -1.90 14.13
N THR A 228 -5.37 -1.58 12.84
CA THR A 228 -6.31 -2.21 11.89
C THR A 228 -5.96 -3.67 11.61
N LEU A 229 -4.67 -3.99 11.49
CA LEU A 229 -4.18 -5.34 11.22
C LEU A 229 -4.19 -6.26 12.45
N THR A 230 -4.13 -5.71 13.68
CA THR A 230 -3.92 -6.54 14.90
C THR A 230 -4.90 -6.30 16.04
N ARG A 231 -5.61 -5.15 16.04
CA ARG A 231 -6.41 -4.60 17.17
C ARG A 231 -5.67 -4.50 18.53
N SER A 232 -4.37 -4.75 18.58
CA SER A 232 -3.61 -4.88 19.83
C SER A 232 -3.20 -3.52 20.41
N LYS A 233 -3.76 -3.14 21.57
CA LYS A 233 -3.23 -2.00 22.35
C LYS A 233 -1.76 -2.21 22.70
N LYS A 234 -1.36 -3.46 23.01
CA LYS A 234 0.02 -3.78 23.36
C LYS A 234 1.00 -3.43 22.22
N LEU A 235 0.76 -3.88 20.99
CA LEU A 235 1.67 -3.61 19.86
C LEU A 235 1.77 -2.12 19.52
N VAL A 236 0.65 -1.38 19.55
CA VAL A 236 0.66 0.07 19.31
C VAL A 236 1.42 0.82 20.42
N MET A 237 1.29 0.39 21.68
CA MET A 237 2.02 0.98 22.80
C MET A 237 3.51 0.60 22.82
N GLU A 238 3.89 -0.61 22.38
CA GLU A 238 5.29 -1.00 22.17
C GLU A 238 5.94 -0.17 21.06
N MET A 239 5.23 0.10 19.96
CA MET A 239 5.73 0.98 18.90
C MET A 239 5.74 2.47 19.28
N LEU A 240 4.88 2.91 20.21
CA LEU A 240 4.98 4.23 20.86
C LEU A 240 6.24 4.32 21.74
N GLN A 241 6.54 3.28 22.52
CA GLN A 241 7.74 3.23 23.37
C GLN A 241 9.05 3.28 22.56
N LEU A 242 9.01 2.82 21.30
CA LEU A 242 10.11 2.95 20.33
C LEU A 242 10.10 4.28 19.55
N GLY A 243 9.16 5.19 19.81
CA GLY A 243 9.02 6.47 19.11
C GLY A 243 8.47 6.38 17.67
N LEU A 244 7.98 5.20 17.26
CA LEU A 244 7.57 4.91 15.88
C LEU A 244 6.07 5.11 15.62
N SER A 245 5.23 5.13 16.65
CA SER A 245 3.76 5.21 16.56
C SER A 245 3.20 6.30 17.46
N VAL A 246 2.07 6.90 17.05
CA VAL A 246 1.21 7.63 17.99
C VAL A 246 0.64 6.70 19.06
N SER A 247 0.16 7.27 20.17
CA SER A 247 -0.45 6.48 21.25
C SER A 247 -1.73 5.78 20.81
N TYR A 248 -2.01 4.62 21.39
CA TYR A 248 -3.25 3.88 21.11
C TYR A 248 -4.51 4.71 21.40
N ASP A 249 -4.45 5.57 22.41
CA ASP A 249 -5.58 6.41 22.78
C ASP A 249 -5.76 7.58 21.79
N ARG A 250 -4.69 8.07 21.13
CA ARG A 250 -4.79 8.96 19.93
C ARG A 250 -5.33 8.21 18.71
N VAL A 251 -4.97 6.94 18.49
CA VAL A 251 -5.58 6.10 17.43
C VAL A 251 -7.09 5.96 17.64
N LEU A 252 -7.52 5.68 18.87
CA LEU A 252 -8.94 5.65 19.21
C LEU A 252 -9.59 7.03 19.09
N GLN A 253 -8.90 8.12 19.45
CA GLN A 253 -9.40 9.48 19.30
C GLN A 253 -9.70 9.79 17.84
N VAL A 254 -8.77 9.55 16.91
CA VAL A 254 -8.97 9.73 15.46
C VAL A 254 -10.13 8.87 14.94
N ASN A 255 -10.24 7.61 15.38
CA ASN A 255 -11.36 6.74 15.00
C ASN A 255 -12.73 7.19 15.55
N ASN A 256 -12.76 7.98 16.64
CA ASN A 256 -13.96 8.68 17.12
C ASN A 256 -14.21 9.97 16.33
N GLU A 257 -13.19 10.82 16.16
CA GLU A 257 -13.23 12.07 15.38
C GLU A 257 -13.83 11.82 13.99
N LEU A 258 -13.41 10.76 13.29
CA LEU A 258 -13.98 10.34 12.01
C LEU A 258 -15.46 9.94 12.11
N ALA A 259 -15.84 9.16 13.11
CA ALA A 259 -17.23 8.70 13.28
C ALA A 259 -18.19 9.85 13.63
N ASP A 260 -17.77 10.74 14.55
CA ASP A 260 -18.54 11.93 14.93
C ASP A 260 -18.61 12.96 13.78
N SER A 261 -17.56 13.09 12.96
CA SER A 261 -17.57 13.92 11.74
C SER A 261 -18.57 13.40 10.70
N ILE A 262 -18.58 12.09 10.42
CA ILE A 262 -19.55 11.46 9.50
C ILE A 262 -21.00 11.67 9.99
N CYS A 263 -21.24 11.56 11.30
CA CYS A 263 -22.57 11.76 11.87
C CYS A 263 -23.01 13.24 11.84
N GLN A 264 -22.08 14.20 11.97
CA GLN A 264 -22.37 15.62 11.82
C GLN A 264 -22.63 16.01 10.35
N ASP A 265 -21.87 15.44 9.40
CA ASP A 265 -22.07 15.60 7.96
C ASP A 265 -23.44 15.05 7.52
N PHE A 266 -23.87 13.93 8.09
CA PHE A 266 -25.24 13.44 7.93
C PHE A 266 -26.28 14.41 8.50
N ASN A 267 -26.05 14.98 9.68
CA ASN A 267 -27.00 15.91 10.32
C ASN A 267 -27.12 17.25 9.57
N SER A 268 -26.09 17.69 8.85
CA SER A 268 -26.14 18.91 8.02
C SER A 268 -26.71 18.67 6.61
N LYS A 269 -26.38 17.53 5.98
CA LYS A 269 -26.80 17.21 4.60
C LYS A 269 -28.09 16.39 4.51
N GLY A 270 -28.52 15.73 5.59
CA GLY A 270 -29.65 14.78 5.60
C GLY A 270 -29.38 13.45 4.89
N VAL A 271 -28.13 13.19 4.48
CA VAL A 271 -27.71 12.05 3.67
C VAL A 271 -26.27 11.65 3.99
N VAL A 272 -25.95 10.36 3.87
CA VAL A 272 -24.59 9.84 4.06
C VAL A 272 -23.87 9.88 2.71
N CYS A 273 -22.86 10.75 2.58
CA CYS A 273 -22.13 10.97 1.33
C CYS A 273 -20.66 11.32 1.59
N PRO A 274 -19.71 10.37 1.43
CA PRO A 274 -18.27 10.63 1.64
C PRO A 274 -17.74 11.82 0.83
N SER A 275 -16.90 12.65 1.47
CA SER A 275 -16.39 13.92 0.92
C SER A 275 -15.47 13.78 -0.31
N GLN A 276 -14.96 12.58 -0.56
CA GLN A 276 -14.07 12.29 -1.69
C GLN A 276 -14.84 11.98 -2.98
N LEU A 277 -16.17 11.78 -2.89
CA LEU A 277 -17.06 11.76 -4.03
C LEU A 277 -17.27 13.19 -4.55
N ARG A 278 -17.40 13.33 -5.86
CA ARG A 278 -17.54 14.61 -6.57
C ARG A 278 -18.97 14.79 -7.11
N LYS A 279 -19.46 16.02 -7.12
CA LYS A 279 -20.76 16.37 -7.70
C LYS A 279 -20.63 16.49 -9.23
N GLY A 280 -21.69 16.12 -9.93
CA GLY A 280 -21.74 16.15 -11.40
C GLY A 280 -20.94 15.04 -12.11
N VAL A 281 -20.57 13.95 -11.43
CA VAL A 281 -19.87 12.79 -12.05
C VAL A 281 -20.79 11.58 -12.03
N PHE A 282 -21.03 10.96 -13.20
CA PHE A 282 -21.88 9.77 -13.31
C PHE A 282 -21.48 8.69 -12.30
N THR A 283 -22.44 8.28 -11.46
CA THR A 283 -22.21 7.44 -10.28
C THR A 283 -23.11 6.21 -10.29
N ILE A 284 -22.53 5.05 -9.96
CA ILE A 284 -23.18 3.75 -9.87
C ILE A 284 -22.97 3.18 -8.47
N ALA A 285 -23.93 2.42 -7.93
CA ALA A 285 -23.80 1.73 -6.66
C ALA A 285 -23.63 0.21 -6.81
N ALA A 286 -23.04 -0.41 -5.80
CA ALA A 286 -23.18 -1.82 -5.49
C ALA A 286 -23.75 -1.96 -4.08
N LEU A 287 -24.60 -2.95 -3.85
CA LEU A 287 -25.07 -3.34 -2.52
C LEU A 287 -24.95 -4.86 -2.37
N ASP A 288 -24.19 -5.28 -1.36
CA ASP A 288 -23.96 -6.70 -1.07
C ASP A 288 -23.69 -6.94 0.43
N ASN A 289 -23.60 -8.22 0.80
CA ASN A 289 -23.30 -8.71 2.14
C ASN A 289 -21.83 -8.49 2.53
N ILE A 290 -21.61 -7.98 3.74
CA ILE A 290 -20.28 -7.89 4.35
C ILE A 290 -20.14 -8.89 5.50
N ASP A 291 -19.94 -10.15 5.13
CA ASP A 291 -19.67 -11.23 6.07
C ASP A 291 -18.21 -11.20 6.57
N HIS A 292 -18.00 -11.19 7.89
CA HIS A 292 -16.67 -11.30 8.53
C HIS A 292 -16.66 -12.43 9.58
N ASN A 293 -15.83 -13.44 9.32
CA ASN A 293 -15.56 -14.53 10.25
C ASN A 293 -14.18 -14.30 10.90
N PRO A 294 -14.10 -13.86 12.17
CA PRO A 294 -12.83 -13.64 12.85
C PRO A 294 -12.07 -14.95 13.04
N SER A 295 -10.85 -15.04 12.50
CA SER A 295 -9.99 -16.25 12.50
C SER A 295 -9.37 -16.60 13.86
N SER A 296 -9.91 -16.10 14.97
CA SER A 296 -9.43 -16.39 16.31
C SER A 296 -10.16 -17.58 16.93
N THR A 297 -9.41 -18.50 17.53
CA THR A 297 -9.95 -19.62 18.32
C THR A 297 -10.70 -19.19 19.59
N THR A 298 -10.71 -17.88 19.91
CA THR A 298 -11.46 -17.30 21.03
C THR A 298 -12.74 -16.55 20.62
N ALA A 299 -13.02 -16.39 19.32
CA ALA A 299 -14.13 -15.57 18.86
C ALA A 299 -15.48 -16.32 18.93
N LYS A 300 -16.46 -15.72 19.61
CA LYS A 300 -17.79 -16.33 19.85
C LYS A 300 -18.87 -15.96 18.83
N GLY A 301 -18.56 -15.15 17.81
CA GLY A 301 -19.54 -14.73 16.81
C GLY A 301 -18.92 -14.08 15.58
N SER A 302 -19.60 -14.27 14.45
CA SER A 302 -19.35 -13.64 13.15
C SER A 302 -20.14 -12.34 12.99
N PHE A 303 -19.76 -11.52 12.01
CA PHE A 303 -20.57 -10.38 11.54
C PHE A 303 -21.17 -10.70 10.18
N HIS A 304 -22.44 -10.32 10.00
CA HIS A 304 -23.23 -10.54 8.78
C HIS A 304 -24.03 -9.27 8.46
N GLY A 305 -23.34 -8.22 8.00
CA GLY A 305 -23.97 -6.92 7.68
C GLY A 305 -24.19 -6.70 6.18
N THR A 306 -24.54 -5.46 5.83
CA THR A 306 -24.60 -4.99 4.43
C THR A 306 -23.57 -3.88 4.18
N GLY A 307 -22.90 -3.91 3.04
CA GLY A 307 -22.07 -2.82 2.52
C GLY A 307 -22.72 -2.17 1.30
N ILE A 308 -22.48 -0.87 1.10
CA ILE A 308 -22.84 -0.15 -0.13
C ILE A 308 -21.60 0.58 -0.64
N SER A 309 -21.11 0.25 -1.84
CA SER A 309 -20.08 1.04 -2.51
C SER A 309 -20.69 1.95 -3.57
N LEU A 310 -20.14 3.16 -3.69
CA LEU A 310 -20.42 4.10 -4.77
C LEU A 310 -19.17 4.25 -5.64
N PHE A 311 -19.35 4.18 -6.95
CA PHE A 311 -18.31 4.25 -7.97
C PHE A 311 -18.62 5.41 -8.92
N GLN A 312 -17.66 6.31 -9.14
CA GLN A 312 -17.80 7.42 -10.07
C GLN A 312 -16.73 7.32 -11.16
N SER A 313 -17.13 7.60 -12.39
CA SER A 313 -16.25 7.54 -13.56
C SER A 313 -15.98 8.94 -14.11
N PRO A 314 -15.00 9.68 -13.55
CA PRO A 314 -14.60 10.97 -14.11
C PRO A 314 -13.99 10.79 -15.50
N THR A 315 -14.29 11.72 -16.41
CA THR A 315 -13.73 11.76 -17.77
C THR A 315 -12.76 12.93 -17.91
N VAL A 316 -11.99 12.95 -19.01
CA VAL A 316 -11.08 14.07 -19.32
C VAL A 316 -11.86 15.40 -19.46
N VAL A 317 -13.10 15.32 -19.96
CA VAL A 317 -13.99 16.48 -20.20
C VAL A 317 -14.76 16.89 -18.94
N ASN A 318 -15.15 15.93 -18.10
CA ASN A 318 -15.88 16.17 -16.86
C ASN A 318 -15.28 15.37 -15.69
N GLN A 319 -14.53 16.04 -14.84
CA GLN A 319 -14.01 15.48 -13.59
C GLN A 319 -14.87 15.81 -12.36
N GLY A 320 -15.99 16.52 -12.51
CA GLY A 320 -16.87 17.01 -11.44
C GLY A 320 -16.25 18.01 -10.47
N THR A 321 -17.06 18.45 -9.52
CA THR A 321 -16.64 19.36 -8.42
C THR A 321 -16.42 18.61 -7.12
N CYS A 322 -15.29 18.88 -6.46
CA CYS A 322 -14.99 18.34 -5.13
C CYS A 322 -15.97 18.87 -4.08
N GLN A 323 -16.28 18.05 -3.07
CA GLN A 323 -16.93 18.51 -1.85
C GLN A 323 -15.91 19.12 -0.87
N GLU A 324 -16.42 19.82 0.15
CA GLU A 324 -15.65 20.19 1.33
C GLU A 324 -15.17 18.93 2.08
N LYS A 325 -13.93 18.95 2.56
CA LYS A 325 -13.36 17.85 3.35
C LYS A 325 -13.99 17.82 4.74
N LEU A 326 -14.15 16.62 5.32
CA LEU A 326 -14.54 16.45 6.71
C LEU A 326 -13.53 17.14 7.65
N THR A 327 -13.99 18.12 8.42
CA THR A 327 -13.21 18.81 9.45
C THR A 327 -13.34 18.07 10.79
N PRO A 328 -12.24 17.71 11.48
CA PRO A 328 -12.30 17.20 12.85
C PRO A 328 -13.02 18.17 13.79
N THR A 329 -13.77 17.65 14.77
CA THR A 329 -14.63 18.48 15.63
C THR A 329 -14.29 18.32 17.11
N ASP A 330 -13.91 19.41 17.78
CA ASP A 330 -13.63 19.46 19.23
C ASP A 330 -14.88 19.31 20.14
N SER A 331 -16.06 19.02 19.56
CA SER A 331 -17.31 19.03 20.33
C SER A 331 -17.43 17.82 21.25
N SER A 332 -17.70 18.05 22.53
CA SER A 332 -17.95 17.00 23.54
C SER A 332 -19.27 16.22 23.34
N LYS A 333 -20.07 16.57 22.32
CA LYS A 333 -21.28 15.85 21.91
C LYS A 333 -20.91 14.66 21.03
N LYS A 334 -21.28 13.46 21.45
CA LYS A 334 -21.22 12.24 20.63
C LYS A 334 -22.45 12.20 19.73
N TYR A 335 -22.25 11.99 18.45
CA TYR A 335 -23.32 11.85 17.46
C TYR A 335 -23.46 10.39 17.01
N ALA A 336 -24.61 10.04 16.47
CA ALA A 336 -24.90 8.72 15.96
C ALA A 336 -25.89 8.80 14.78
N LEU A 337 -25.77 7.88 13.82
CA LEU A 337 -26.75 7.74 12.75
C LEU A 337 -28.12 7.30 13.32
N PRO A 338 -29.26 7.77 12.76
CA PRO A 338 -30.58 7.45 13.30
C PRO A 338 -30.92 5.96 13.25
N TYR A 339 -31.71 5.47 14.22
CA TYR A 339 -32.11 4.07 14.32
C TYR A 339 -32.80 3.50 13.06
N TYR A 340 -33.54 4.35 12.33
CA TYR A 340 -34.19 3.97 11.07
C TYR A 340 -33.22 3.76 9.90
N TYR A 341 -31.91 4.01 10.06
CA TYR A 341 -30.86 3.69 9.09
C TYR A 341 -30.49 2.18 9.12
N THR A 342 -31.07 1.35 10.00
CA THR A 342 -30.51 0.00 10.28
C THR A 342 -31.49 -1.18 10.46
N VAL A 343 -32.80 -1.09 10.18
CA VAL A 343 -33.81 -2.19 10.46
C VAL A 343 -35.00 -2.22 9.47
N VAL A 344 -35.41 -3.36 8.87
CA VAL A 344 -36.37 -3.37 7.70
C VAL A 344 -37.21 -4.70 7.38
N PRO A 345 -38.28 -4.76 6.49
CA PRO A 345 -39.20 -5.95 6.24
C PRO A 345 -39.51 -6.50 4.74
N PRO A 346 -39.98 -7.78 4.46
CA PRO A 346 -39.69 -8.64 3.21
C PRO A 346 -40.79 -9.05 2.09
N VAL A 347 -40.44 -9.62 0.86
CA VAL A 347 -41.30 -10.14 -0.34
C VAL A 347 -40.65 -11.18 -1.42
N ALA A 348 -41.21 -11.58 -2.63
CA ALA A 348 -40.81 -12.72 -3.63
C ALA A 348 -41.24 -12.73 -5.23
N ILE A 349 -40.66 -13.57 -6.21
CA ILE A 349 -41.07 -14.09 -7.67
C ILE A 349 -40.13 -13.91 -9.00
N LYS A 350 -40.22 -14.59 -10.24
CA LYS A 350 -39.20 -14.97 -11.41
C LYS A 350 -39.48 -14.81 -13.05
N ARG A 351 -38.61 -15.17 -14.12
CA ARG A 351 -38.74 -15.06 -15.71
C ARG A 351 -37.90 -16.01 -16.79
N MET A 352 -37.63 -15.72 -18.15
CA MET A 352 -36.88 -16.54 -19.29
C MET A 352 -36.29 -15.87 -20.68
N THR A 353 -35.38 -16.47 -21.57
CA THR A 353 -34.24 -15.92 -22.55
C THR A 353 -33.68 -16.61 -23.92
N PHE A 354 -32.86 -15.97 -24.86
CA PHE A 354 -31.72 -16.48 -25.84
C PHE A 354 -30.99 -15.40 -26.82
N ASN A 355 -29.88 -15.39 -27.70
CA ASN A 355 -28.40 -15.88 -27.88
C ASN A 355 -27.47 -15.27 -29.07
N GLN A 356 -26.07 -15.11 -29.02
CA GLN A 356 -25.02 -14.89 -30.17
C GLN A 356 -23.42 -14.69 -29.86
N GLU A 357 -22.38 -15.19 -30.65
CA GLU A 357 -20.95 -14.68 -31.06
C GLU A 357 -19.89 -15.74 -31.69
N GLU A 358 -18.67 -15.37 -32.22
CA GLU A 358 -17.52 -16.25 -32.74
C GLU A 358 -15.98 -15.81 -32.87
N CYS A 359 -15.47 -14.57 -32.68
CA CYS A 359 -14.27 -14.08 -33.44
C CYS A 359 -12.79 -14.48 -33.08
N TRP A 360 -12.34 -14.41 -31.81
CA TRP A 360 -10.89 -14.40 -31.43
C TRP A 360 -10.06 -15.60 -31.92
N ILE A 361 -10.67 -16.78 -31.93
CA ILE A 361 -10.08 -18.09 -32.26
C ILE A 361 -9.24 -18.06 -33.54
N LYS A 362 -9.75 -17.34 -34.55
CA LYS A 362 -9.23 -17.27 -35.92
C LYS A 362 -7.86 -16.56 -35.99
N ASN A 363 -7.46 -15.84 -34.93
CA ASN A 363 -6.12 -15.28 -34.77
C ASN A 363 -5.14 -16.27 -34.15
N SER A 364 -5.47 -16.84 -32.98
CA SER A 364 -4.52 -17.67 -32.22
C SER A 364 -4.14 -18.97 -32.93
N ILE A 365 -5.03 -19.56 -33.75
CA ILE A 365 -4.70 -20.70 -34.62
C ILE A 365 -3.50 -20.38 -35.54
N LYS A 366 -3.50 -19.21 -36.21
CA LYS A 366 -2.43 -18.78 -37.13
C LYS A 366 -1.10 -18.48 -36.43
N LEU A 367 -1.12 -18.29 -35.11
CA LEU A 367 0.10 -18.10 -34.32
C LEU A 367 0.68 -19.45 -33.86
N LEU A 368 -0.16 -20.47 -33.68
CA LEU A 368 0.25 -21.85 -33.38
C LEU A 368 0.87 -22.59 -34.59
N GLU A 369 0.80 -22.00 -35.79
CA GLU A 369 1.46 -22.48 -37.02
C GLU A 369 2.93 -22.01 -37.13
N LYS A 370 3.43 -21.20 -36.19
CA LYS A 370 4.80 -20.69 -36.17
C LYS A 370 5.70 -21.54 -35.28
N GLU A 371 6.91 -21.86 -35.76
CA GLU A 371 7.95 -22.52 -34.94
C GLU A 371 8.42 -21.67 -33.76
N VAL A 372 8.45 -20.34 -33.92
CA VAL A 372 8.88 -19.40 -32.87
C VAL A 372 7.97 -18.16 -32.87
N LEU A 373 7.38 -17.86 -31.70
CA LEU A 373 6.60 -16.65 -31.46
C LEU A 373 7.54 -15.46 -31.16
N LYS A 374 7.19 -14.28 -31.69
CA LYS A 374 7.90 -13.02 -31.41
C LYS A 374 7.23 -12.27 -30.25
N SER A 375 7.92 -11.31 -29.64
CA SER A 375 7.38 -10.41 -28.60
C SER A 375 6.06 -9.71 -28.99
N ASP A 376 5.84 -9.53 -30.30
CA ASP A 376 4.65 -8.91 -30.86
C ASP A 376 3.51 -9.86 -31.25
N ASP A 377 3.72 -11.18 -31.14
CA ASP A 377 2.68 -12.17 -31.38
C ASP A 377 1.74 -12.29 -30.18
N LYS A 378 0.61 -11.58 -30.25
CA LYS A 378 -0.39 -11.52 -29.17
C LYS A 378 -1.30 -12.77 -29.20
N ILE A 379 -0.73 -13.90 -28.78
CA ILE A 379 -1.40 -15.21 -28.76
C ILE A 379 -2.40 -15.37 -27.61
N THR A 380 -2.13 -14.78 -26.45
CA THR A 380 -3.01 -14.88 -25.28
C THR A 380 -4.25 -14.00 -25.47
N TRP A 381 -5.40 -14.51 -25.00
CA TRP A 381 -6.70 -13.85 -25.14
C TRP A 381 -6.68 -12.38 -24.68
N SER A 382 -6.14 -12.12 -23.49
CA SER A 382 -6.03 -10.76 -22.94
C SER A 382 -5.12 -9.84 -23.76
N ALA A 383 -4.02 -10.35 -24.31
CA ALA A 383 -3.09 -9.54 -25.11
C ALA A 383 -3.66 -9.23 -26.51
N TYR A 384 -4.39 -10.16 -27.10
CA TYR A 384 -5.11 -9.96 -28.36
C TYR A 384 -6.16 -8.85 -28.22
N HIS A 385 -7.09 -8.97 -27.25
CA HIS A 385 -8.13 -7.96 -27.06
C HIS A 385 -7.58 -6.59 -26.61
N ALA A 386 -6.48 -6.55 -25.84
CA ALA A 386 -5.82 -5.29 -25.49
C ALA A 386 -5.16 -4.58 -26.69
N SER A 387 -4.70 -5.32 -27.71
CA SER A 387 -4.05 -4.74 -28.90
C SER A 387 -5.06 -4.13 -29.89
N LEU A 388 -6.30 -4.64 -29.94
CA LEU A 388 -7.41 -4.12 -30.76
C LEU A 388 -7.94 -2.74 -30.32
N ARG A 389 -7.39 -2.13 -29.26
CA ARG A 389 -7.90 -0.91 -28.62
C ARG A 389 -6.92 0.25 -28.74
N SER A 390 -7.41 1.44 -29.08
CA SER A 390 -6.60 2.65 -29.36
C SER A 390 -5.93 3.24 -28.10
N SER A 391 -4.94 4.11 -28.31
CA SER A 391 -4.02 4.61 -27.27
C SER A 391 -4.55 5.81 -26.46
N SER A 392 -5.84 5.83 -26.12
CA SER A 392 -6.35 6.81 -25.15
C SER A 392 -5.94 6.43 -23.73
N ALA A 393 -5.55 7.43 -22.92
CA ALA A 393 -5.31 7.24 -21.49
C ALA A 393 -6.64 7.13 -20.74
N MET A 394 -6.86 6.05 -19.97
CA MET A 394 -8.07 5.89 -19.17
C MET A 394 -7.86 6.39 -17.74
N ILE A 395 -8.78 7.23 -17.28
CA ILE A 395 -8.82 7.70 -15.88
C ILE A 395 -9.42 6.57 -15.01
N PRO A 396 -8.79 6.21 -13.87
CA PRO A 396 -9.37 5.28 -12.92
C PRO A 396 -10.63 5.83 -12.23
N ALA A 397 -11.60 4.95 -11.94
CA ALA A 397 -12.83 5.30 -11.26
C ALA A 397 -12.61 5.61 -9.76
N LEU A 398 -13.15 6.74 -9.30
CA LEU A 398 -13.27 7.03 -7.88
C LEU A 398 -14.23 6.02 -7.25
N ASN A 399 -13.92 5.53 -6.04
CA ASN A 399 -14.74 4.55 -5.37
C ASN A 399 -14.66 4.73 -3.85
N GLN A 400 -15.81 4.68 -3.17
CA GLN A 400 -15.89 4.69 -1.71
C GLN A 400 -16.98 3.74 -1.20
N LEU A 401 -16.77 3.17 -0.02
CA LEU A 401 -17.72 2.35 0.74
C LEU A 401 -18.41 3.22 1.78
N LEU A 402 -19.73 3.16 1.86
CA LEU A 402 -20.54 3.85 2.88
C LEU A 402 -20.38 3.16 4.25
N PRO A 403 -20.66 3.87 5.37
CA PRO A 403 -20.91 3.27 6.68
C PRO A 403 -21.77 2.01 6.63
N LEU A 404 -21.30 0.96 7.30
CA LEU A 404 -21.84 -0.39 7.20
C LEU A 404 -23.17 -0.52 7.96
N PHE A 405 -24.07 -1.35 7.43
CA PHE A 405 -25.34 -1.67 8.06
C PHE A 405 -25.22 -2.94 8.90
N TYR A 406 -25.93 -2.97 10.03
CA TYR A 406 -25.94 -4.13 10.93
C TYR A 406 -26.76 -5.31 10.39
N GLU A 407 -27.88 -5.04 9.72
CA GLU A 407 -28.72 -6.09 9.13
C GLU A 407 -28.06 -6.68 7.87
N LYS A 408 -28.12 -8.01 7.73
CA LYS A 408 -27.68 -8.74 6.54
C LYS A 408 -28.57 -8.39 5.35
N ALA A 409 -27.99 -8.23 4.16
CA ALA A 409 -28.75 -8.25 2.93
C ALA A 409 -29.21 -9.69 2.66
N ALA A 410 -30.38 -10.04 3.20
CA ALA A 410 -31.07 -11.31 2.99
C ALA A 410 -32.60 -11.14 2.95
N THR A 411 -33.07 -9.91 3.15
CA THR A 411 -34.45 -9.53 3.42
C THR A 411 -34.83 -8.42 2.42
N ALA A 412 -36.07 -8.40 1.88
CA ALA A 412 -36.41 -7.41 0.84
C ALA A 412 -36.32 -5.96 1.36
N ALA A 413 -36.95 -5.67 2.49
CA ALA A 413 -36.32 -5.04 3.64
C ALA A 413 -35.01 -4.26 3.40
N MET A 414 -33.86 -4.88 3.70
CA MET A 414 -32.54 -4.26 3.67
C MET A 414 -32.18 -3.76 2.27
N ILE A 415 -32.64 -4.47 1.23
CA ILE A 415 -32.52 -4.01 -0.16
C ILE A 415 -33.32 -2.71 -0.40
N LYS A 416 -34.57 -2.64 0.07
CA LYS A 416 -35.42 -1.44 -0.05
C LYS A 416 -34.81 -0.24 0.68
N HIS A 417 -34.29 -0.44 1.90
CA HIS A 417 -33.60 0.63 2.64
C HIS A 417 -32.33 1.09 1.93
N GLY A 418 -31.49 0.16 1.48
CA GLY A 418 -30.28 0.49 0.74
C GLY A 418 -30.57 1.21 -0.58
N MET A 419 -31.62 0.83 -1.30
CA MET A 419 -32.11 1.56 -2.47
C MET A 419 -32.53 3.01 -2.14
N ASP A 420 -33.17 3.26 -1.00
CA ASP A 420 -33.49 4.62 -0.53
C ASP A 420 -32.27 5.43 -0.10
N VAL A 421 -31.27 4.81 0.56
CA VAL A 421 -30.00 5.47 0.88
C VAL A 421 -29.27 5.87 -0.39
N ILE A 422 -29.10 4.93 -1.34
CA ILE A 422 -28.46 5.20 -2.63
C ILE A 422 -29.20 6.30 -3.38
N ARG A 423 -30.54 6.24 -3.47
CA ARG A 423 -31.36 7.25 -4.15
C ARG A 423 -31.14 8.65 -3.55
N LYS A 424 -31.10 8.79 -2.22
CA LYS A 424 -30.78 10.06 -1.55
C LYS A 424 -29.37 10.56 -1.89
N THR A 425 -28.37 9.66 -1.88
CA THR A 425 -26.98 10.05 -2.18
C THR A 425 -26.79 10.41 -3.65
N MET A 426 -27.52 9.78 -4.58
CA MET A 426 -27.52 10.17 -5.99
C MET A 426 -28.18 11.54 -6.19
N GLU A 427 -29.34 11.79 -5.58
CA GLU A 427 -30.01 13.11 -5.66
C GLU A 427 -29.12 14.25 -5.13
N TYR A 428 -28.32 13.99 -4.09
CA TYR A 428 -27.37 14.96 -3.54
C TYR A 428 -26.12 15.20 -4.41
N LEU A 429 -25.62 14.17 -5.09
CA LEU A 429 -24.42 14.25 -5.94
C LEU A 429 -24.73 14.74 -7.36
N ASN A 430 -25.78 14.20 -7.96
CA ASN A 430 -26.17 14.34 -9.36
C ASN A 430 -27.71 14.43 -9.48
N PRO A 431 -28.34 15.57 -9.12
CA PRO A 431 -29.78 15.76 -9.28
C PRO A 431 -30.27 15.36 -10.67
N GLY A 432 -31.32 14.53 -10.73
CA GLY A 432 -31.88 14.02 -11.99
C GLY A 432 -31.12 12.85 -12.65
N GLN A 433 -29.98 12.38 -12.11
CA GLN A 433 -29.38 11.12 -12.57
C GLN A 433 -30.18 9.94 -12.02
N THR A 434 -30.70 9.05 -12.88
CA THR A 434 -31.31 7.79 -12.44
C THR A 434 -30.29 6.97 -11.63
N PRO A 435 -30.59 6.57 -10.38
CA PRO A 435 -29.73 5.68 -9.60
C PRO A 435 -29.62 4.30 -10.25
N ILE A 436 -28.40 3.76 -10.26
CA ILE A 436 -28.10 2.43 -10.79
C ILE A 436 -27.44 1.62 -9.68
N VAL A 437 -27.93 0.39 -9.43
CA VAL A 437 -27.47 -0.45 -8.31
C VAL A 437 -27.21 -1.87 -8.80
N THR A 438 -25.99 -2.36 -8.58
CA THR A 438 -25.61 -3.76 -8.83
C THR A 438 -25.83 -4.62 -7.60
N PHE A 439 -26.37 -5.82 -7.79
CA PHE A 439 -26.69 -6.81 -6.75
C PHE A 439 -26.22 -8.22 -7.17
N ASP A 440 -25.96 -9.11 -6.20
CA ASP A 440 -25.74 -10.54 -6.47
C ASP A 440 -27.04 -11.24 -6.94
N ALA A 441 -27.03 -12.57 -7.10
CA ALA A 441 -28.19 -13.33 -7.58
C ALA A 441 -29.41 -13.31 -6.60
N PRO A 442 -29.29 -13.70 -5.32
CA PRO A 442 -30.32 -13.48 -4.29
C PRO A 442 -30.82 -12.04 -4.13
N LEU A 443 -29.93 -11.06 -4.21
CA LEU A 443 -30.27 -9.66 -3.92
C LEU A 443 -30.88 -8.95 -5.13
N PHE A 444 -30.46 -9.29 -6.34
CA PHE A 444 -31.16 -8.87 -7.55
C PHE A 444 -32.60 -9.39 -7.55
N ALA A 445 -32.80 -10.64 -7.11
CA ALA A 445 -34.13 -11.21 -6.97
C ALA A 445 -35.03 -10.35 -6.07
N LEU A 446 -34.57 -10.04 -4.85
CA LEU A 446 -35.28 -9.18 -3.90
C LEU A 446 -35.49 -7.76 -4.45
N ALA A 447 -34.46 -7.16 -5.05
CA ALA A 447 -34.53 -5.83 -5.66
C ALA A 447 -35.65 -5.75 -6.70
N LYS A 448 -35.70 -6.69 -7.65
CA LYS A 448 -36.72 -6.72 -8.71
C LYS A 448 -38.14 -6.88 -8.17
N GLN A 449 -38.32 -7.64 -7.10
CA GLN A 449 -39.61 -7.81 -6.45
C GLN A 449 -40.06 -6.51 -5.77
N ILE A 450 -39.14 -5.75 -5.16
CA ILE A 450 -39.42 -4.41 -4.64
C ILE A 450 -39.85 -3.47 -5.78
N GLN A 451 -39.19 -3.54 -6.95
CA GLN A 451 -39.58 -2.76 -8.13
C GLN A 451 -40.98 -3.10 -8.67
N TRP A 452 -41.44 -4.34 -8.51
CA TRP A 452 -42.77 -4.79 -8.98
C TRP A 452 -43.88 -4.51 -7.96
N ASN A 453 -43.58 -4.60 -6.66
CA ASN A 453 -44.55 -4.30 -5.58
C ASN A 453 -44.74 -2.79 -5.36
N TRP A 454 -43.72 -1.98 -5.63
CA TRP A 454 -43.75 -0.52 -5.46
C TRP A 454 -43.25 0.23 -6.71
N PRO A 455 -43.90 0.06 -7.88
CA PRO A 455 -43.40 0.57 -9.16
C PRO A 455 -43.34 2.10 -9.25
N GLN A 456 -44.15 2.82 -8.46
CA GLN A 456 -44.12 4.28 -8.41
C GLN A 456 -42.90 4.85 -7.66
N THR A 457 -42.32 4.09 -6.72
CA THR A 457 -41.24 4.57 -5.82
C THR A 457 -39.90 3.88 -6.05
N TYR A 458 -39.90 2.64 -6.56
CA TYR A 458 -38.70 1.85 -6.84
C TYR A 458 -38.78 1.16 -8.20
N GLY A 459 -39.70 1.55 -9.10
CA GLY A 459 -39.81 0.98 -10.44
C GLY A 459 -38.56 1.23 -11.30
N GLN A 460 -38.47 0.55 -12.44
CA GLN A 460 -37.30 0.58 -13.33
C GLN A 460 -36.91 1.99 -13.82
N ASN A 461 -37.90 2.88 -13.97
CA ASN A 461 -37.68 4.27 -14.38
C ASN A 461 -37.20 5.17 -13.21
N VAL A 462 -37.27 4.68 -11.97
CA VAL A 462 -36.89 5.41 -10.74
C VAL A 462 -35.55 4.93 -10.21
N ILE A 463 -35.27 3.63 -10.27
CA ILE A 463 -33.97 3.02 -9.94
C ILE A 463 -33.72 1.86 -10.92
N ILE A 464 -32.50 1.72 -11.43
CA ILE A 464 -32.10 0.61 -12.30
C ILE A 464 -31.36 -0.44 -11.45
N ALA A 465 -31.97 -1.61 -11.28
CA ALA A 465 -31.30 -2.77 -10.70
C ALA A 465 -30.51 -3.51 -11.79
N MET A 466 -29.24 -3.83 -11.52
CA MET A 466 -28.36 -4.61 -12.39
C MET A 466 -27.91 -5.89 -11.70
N PHE A 467 -27.79 -6.97 -12.47
CA PHE A 467 -27.27 -8.24 -11.99
C PHE A 467 -25.73 -8.23 -12.01
N GLY A 468 -25.11 -8.65 -10.89
CA GLY A 468 -23.67 -8.68 -10.68
C GLY A 468 -22.92 -9.56 -11.68
N GLY A 469 -22.01 -8.94 -12.45
CA GLY A 469 -21.28 -9.60 -13.52
C GLY A 469 -20.34 -10.69 -13.03
N LEU A 470 -19.72 -10.54 -11.85
CA LEU A 470 -18.86 -11.58 -11.27
C LEU A 470 -19.68 -12.83 -10.92
N HIS A 471 -20.83 -12.63 -10.28
CA HIS A 471 -21.72 -13.72 -9.88
C HIS A 471 -22.32 -14.45 -11.09
N ILE A 472 -22.62 -13.72 -12.17
CA ILE A 472 -23.00 -14.33 -13.45
C ILE A 472 -21.87 -15.19 -14.00
N GLU A 473 -20.65 -14.65 -14.10
CA GLU A 473 -19.49 -15.38 -14.63
C GLU A 473 -19.22 -16.66 -13.83
N MET A 474 -19.25 -16.58 -12.50
CA MET A 474 -19.09 -17.76 -11.63
C MET A 474 -20.19 -18.80 -11.82
N ALA A 475 -21.40 -18.39 -12.23
CA ALA A 475 -22.44 -19.32 -12.63
C ALA A 475 -22.14 -19.94 -14.00
N MET A 476 -21.66 -19.17 -14.99
CA MET A 476 -21.29 -19.69 -16.31
C MET A 476 -20.27 -20.83 -16.20
N TRP A 477 -19.18 -20.62 -15.44
CA TRP A 477 -18.14 -21.63 -15.26
C TRP A 477 -18.68 -22.89 -14.54
N LYS A 478 -19.60 -22.74 -13.57
CA LYS A 478 -20.28 -23.88 -12.91
C LYS A 478 -21.21 -24.63 -13.86
N THR A 479 -21.89 -23.92 -14.77
CA THR A 479 -22.70 -24.52 -15.85
C THR A 479 -21.86 -25.27 -16.87
N PHE A 480 -20.61 -24.86 -17.09
CA PHE A 480 -19.70 -25.62 -17.93
C PHE A 480 -19.16 -26.84 -17.18
N ARG A 481 -18.88 -26.73 -15.87
CA ARG A 481 -18.56 -27.90 -15.03
C ARG A 481 -19.63 -28.98 -15.14
N ASP A 482 -20.91 -28.63 -15.03
CA ASP A 482 -21.97 -29.64 -14.96
C ASP A 482 -22.17 -30.39 -16.30
N TYR A 483 -21.51 -29.93 -17.39
CA TYR A 483 -21.33 -30.67 -18.64
C TYR A 483 -19.94 -31.31 -18.79
N LEU A 484 -18.90 -30.75 -18.15
CA LEU A 484 -17.50 -31.22 -18.17
C LEU A 484 -17.14 -32.28 -17.13
N GLU A 485 -17.91 -32.44 -16.05
CA GLU A 485 -17.57 -33.32 -14.94
C GLU A 485 -17.50 -34.80 -15.40
N SER A 486 -16.50 -35.53 -14.95
CA SER A 486 -16.16 -36.90 -15.40
C SER A 486 -15.83 -37.08 -16.89
N SER A 487 -15.70 -36.01 -17.68
CA SER A 487 -15.36 -36.09 -19.12
C SER A 487 -13.90 -36.41 -19.45
N GLY A 488 -13.01 -36.39 -18.45
CA GLY A 488 -11.56 -36.43 -18.62
C GLY A 488 -10.90 -35.07 -18.86
N TRP A 489 -11.64 -33.95 -18.93
CA TRP A 489 -11.08 -32.59 -19.10
C TRP A 489 -10.05 -32.22 -18.01
N THR A 490 -10.31 -32.53 -16.73
CA THR A 490 -9.33 -32.30 -15.64
C THR A 490 -8.10 -33.20 -15.77
N THR A 491 -8.29 -34.46 -16.17
CA THR A 491 -7.19 -35.40 -16.46
C THR A 491 -6.30 -34.87 -17.58
N ALA A 492 -6.88 -34.46 -18.71
CA ALA A 492 -6.15 -33.91 -19.85
C ALA A 492 -5.37 -32.62 -19.48
N LEU A 493 -5.95 -31.73 -18.67
CA LEU A 493 -5.23 -30.55 -18.15
C LEU A 493 -4.11 -30.93 -17.16
N THR A 494 -4.27 -32.00 -16.39
CA THR A 494 -3.23 -32.51 -15.47
C THR A 494 -2.07 -33.14 -16.24
N GLU A 495 -2.37 -33.97 -17.23
CA GLU A 495 -1.38 -34.60 -18.13
C GLU A 495 -0.62 -33.55 -18.96
N ALA A 496 -1.33 -32.52 -19.43
CA ALA A 496 -0.75 -31.35 -20.11
C ALA A 496 -0.04 -30.36 -19.16
N LYS A 497 0.04 -30.66 -17.85
CA LYS A 497 0.71 -29.86 -16.81
C LYS A 497 0.19 -28.43 -16.65
N ILE A 498 -1.08 -28.19 -16.96
CA ILE A 498 -1.77 -26.90 -16.73
C ILE A 498 -2.14 -26.71 -15.24
N GLY A 499 -2.06 -27.78 -14.44
CA GLY A 499 -2.12 -27.75 -12.98
C GLY A 499 -2.06 -29.16 -12.39
N THR A 500 -1.88 -29.30 -11.07
CA THR A 500 -2.09 -30.59 -10.39
C THR A 500 -3.55 -31.01 -10.45
N CYS A 501 -3.83 -32.31 -10.29
CA CYS A 501 -5.19 -32.85 -10.22
C CYS A 501 -6.11 -32.04 -9.27
N GLY A 502 -5.65 -31.72 -8.06
CA GLY A 502 -6.40 -30.90 -7.09
C GLY A 502 -6.62 -29.43 -7.51
N VAL A 503 -5.70 -28.88 -8.31
CA VAL A 503 -5.81 -27.53 -8.88
C VAL A 503 -6.73 -27.53 -10.11
N THR A 504 -6.66 -28.53 -10.99
CA THR A 504 -7.60 -28.68 -12.13
C THR A 504 -9.03 -28.89 -11.67
N ASP A 505 -9.22 -29.63 -10.57
CA ASP A 505 -10.50 -29.78 -9.88
C ASP A 505 -11.05 -28.45 -9.34
N SER A 506 -10.17 -27.50 -9.01
CA SER A 506 -10.55 -26.16 -8.56
C SER A 506 -11.05 -25.27 -9.70
N PHE A 507 -10.61 -25.53 -10.94
CA PHE A 507 -11.06 -24.80 -12.14
C PHE A 507 -12.53 -25.09 -12.42
N LEU A 508 -12.93 -26.37 -12.42
CA LEU A 508 -14.35 -26.76 -12.52
C LEU A 508 -15.22 -26.11 -11.43
N LYS A 509 -14.67 -25.95 -10.21
CA LYS A 509 -15.39 -25.36 -9.07
C LYS A 509 -15.39 -23.82 -9.10
N ALA A 510 -14.68 -23.21 -10.06
CA ALA A 510 -14.50 -21.77 -10.25
C ALA A 510 -14.02 -21.00 -9.00
N THR A 511 -13.26 -21.66 -8.11
CA THR A 511 -12.78 -21.03 -6.85
C THR A 511 -11.68 -20.00 -7.09
N HIS A 512 -10.85 -20.22 -8.12
CA HIS A 512 -9.82 -19.27 -8.56
C HIS A 512 -10.12 -18.82 -9.98
N LEU A 513 -10.95 -17.77 -10.11
CA LEU A 513 -11.43 -17.23 -11.39
C LEU A 513 -10.31 -16.98 -12.42
N THR A 514 -9.14 -16.50 -12.00
CA THR A 514 -8.00 -16.26 -12.91
C THR A 514 -7.50 -17.54 -13.56
N HIS A 515 -7.28 -18.60 -12.77
CA HIS A 515 -6.80 -19.89 -13.29
C HIS A 515 -7.92 -20.63 -14.06
N THR A 516 -9.17 -20.50 -13.59
CA THR A 516 -10.37 -21.03 -14.26
C THR A 516 -10.51 -20.48 -15.69
N ARG A 517 -10.42 -19.15 -15.85
CA ARG A 517 -10.39 -18.49 -17.17
C ARG A 517 -9.24 -18.99 -18.03
N HIS A 518 -8.05 -19.18 -17.46
CA HIS A 518 -6.88 -19.66 -18.20
C HIS A 518 -7.07 -21.11 -18.71
N ALA A 519 -7.56 -22.01 -17.86
CA ALA A 519 -7.84 -23.39 -18.23
C ALA A 519 -8.84 -23.49 -19.41
N HIS A 520 -9.94 -22.74 -19.36
CA HIS A 520 -10.89 -22.68 -20.47
C HIS A 520 -10.34 -21.98 -21.72
N GLN A 521 -9.40 -21.03 -21.59
CA GLN A 521 -8.67 -20.48 -22.76
C GLN A 521 -7.79 -21.54 -23.43
N VAL A 522 -7.05 -22.32 -22.64
CA VAL A 522 -6.18 -23.39 -23.14
C VAL A 522 -7.02 -24.49 -23.81
N SER A 523 -8.09 -24.95 -23.16
CA SER A 523 -8.95 -26.02 -23.69
C SER A 523 -9.70 -25.57 -24.95
N ALA A 524 -10.26 -24.35 -24.97
CA ALA A 524 -10.91 -23.81 -26.17
C ALA A 524 -9.94 -23.67 -27.35
N LEU A 525 -8.68 -23.29 -27.11
CA LEU A 525 -7.64 -23.26 -28.17
C LEU A 525 -7.26 -24.66 -28.64
N ALA A 526 -7.06 -25.62 -27.73
CA ALA A 526 -6.73 -27.01 -28.06
C ALA A 526 -7.83 -27.67 -28.90
N LEU A 527 -9.09 -27.58 -28.46
CA LEU A 527 -10.27 -28.06 -29.20
C LEU A 527 -10.39 -27.36 -30.57
N SER A 528 -10.14 -26.05 -30.64
CA SER A 528 -10.18 -25.30 -31.91
C SER A 528 -9.07 -25.72 -32.90
N LYS A 529 -7.88 -26.07 -32.40
CA LYS A 529 -6.76 -26.57 -33.22
C LYS A 529 -7.04 -27.99 -33.71
N LEU A 530 -7.51 -28.90 -32.83
CA LEU A 530 -7.93 -30.25 -33.20
C LEU A 530 -9.05 -30.23 -34.25
N GLN A 531 -10.05 -29.35 -34.10
CA GLN A 531 -11.07 -29.13 -35.13
C GLN A 531 -10.51 -28.50 -36.42
N HIS A 532 -9.43 -27.73 -36.36
CA HIS A 532 -8.82 -27.19 -37.58
C HIS A 532 -8.04 -28.27 -38.35
N ASP A 533 -7.26 -29.08 -37.66
CA ASP A 533 -6.42 -30.11 -38.27
C ASP A 533 -7.30 -31.23 -38.87
N ALA A 534 -8.35 -31.65 -38.14
CA ALA A 534 -9.34 -32.59 -38.66
C ALA A 534 -10.16 -32.03 -39.84
N PHE A 535 -10.32 -30.71 -39.94
CA PHE A 535 -10.90 -30.05 -41.13
C PHE A 535 -9.92 -30.08 -42.31
N LEU A 536 -8.66 -29.71 -42.11
CA LEU A 536 -7.64 -29.73 -43.18
C LEU A 536 -7.43 -31.14 -43.75
N LEU A 537 -7.47 -32.16 -42.89
CA LEU A 537 -7.40 -33.58 -43.29
C LEU A 537 -8.67 -34.10 -44.00
N SER A 538 -9.78 -33.36 -43.98
CA SER A 538 -11.05 -33.80 -44.59
C SER A 538 -11.19 -33.49 -46.08
N GLY A 539 -10.50 -32.45 -46.56
CA GLY A 539 -10.65 -31.95 -47.94
C GLY A 539 -12.00 -31.27 -48.27
N GLU A 540 -12.88 -31.00 -47.30
CA GLU A 540 -14.08 -30.17 -47.55
C GLU A 540 -13.72 -28.69 -47.72
N ASP A 541 -14.29 -27.99 -48.71
CA ASP A 541 -14.02 -26.55 -48.94
C ASP A 541 -14.57 -25.63 -47.83
N SER A 542 -15.56 -26.09 -47.06
CA SER A 542 -16.28 -25.28 -46.07
C SER A 542 -16.19 -25.87 -44.66
N LYS A 543 -15.50 -25.16 -43.76
CA LYS A 543 -15.37 -25.54 -42.34
C LYS A 543 -16.74 -25.63 -41.64
N GLU A 544 -17.75 -24.88 -42.08
CA GLU A 544 -19.09 -24.95 -41.48
C GLU A 544 -19.90 -26.16 -41.98
N SER A 545 -19.76 -26.53 -43.27
CA SER A 545 -20.30 -27.80 -43.81
C SER A 545 -19.70 -28.98 -43.04
N TRP A 546 -18.36 -29.05 -43.03
CA TRP A 546 -17.61 -30.11 -42.38
C TRP A 546 -17.97 -30.24 -40.89
N ARG A 547 -18.07 -29.11 -40.16
CA ARG A 547 -18.43 -29.11 -38.74
C ARG A 547 -19.82 -29.70 -38.52
N LYS A 548 -20.82 -29.35 -39.35
CA LYS A 548 -22.17 -29.92 -39.29
C LYS A 548 -22.15 -31.43 -39.61
N ASN A 549 -21.40 -31.83 -40.63
CA ASN A 549 -21.20 -33.24 -41.00
C ASN A 549 -20.53 -34.04 -39.87
N ALA A 550 -19.52 -33.49 -39.21
CA ALA A 550 -18.78 -34.13 -38.11
C ALA A 550 -19.63 -34.30 -36.84
N ILE A 551 -20.40 -33.26 -36.48
CA ILE A 551 -21.40 -33.32 -35.39
C ILE A 551 -22.43 -34.43 -35.64
N ALA A 552 -22.95 -34.53 -36.87
CA ALA A 552 -23.94 -35.55 -37.22
C ALA A 552 -23.37 -36.98 -37.26
N LYS A 553 -22.05 -37.14 -37.50
CA LYS A 553 -21.37 -38.44 -37.62
C LYS A 553 -20.81 -38.98 -36.29
N SER A 554 -20.51 -38.11 -35.31
CA SER A 554 -19.82 -38.51 -34.08
C SER A 554 -20.40 -37.82 -32.83
N PRO A 555 -21.06 -38.57 -31.92
CA PRO A 555 -21.52 -38.03 -30.64
C PRO A 555 -20.39 -37.42 -29.80
N THR A 556 -19.19 -38.02 -29.84
CA THR A 556 -17.99 -37.49 -29.15
C THR A 556 -17.54 -36.15 -29.74
N PHE A 557 -17.63 -35.97 -31.06
CA PHE A 557 -17.36 -34.68 -31.69
C PHE A 557 -18.43 -33.65 -31.34
N ALA A 558 -19.71 -34.03 -31.33
CA ALA A 558 -20.82 -33.16 -30.94
C ALA A 558 -20.72 -32.68 -29.49
N TYR A 559 -20.30 -33.55 -28.57
CA TYR A 559 -20.01 -33.23 -27.18
C TYR A 559 -18.87 -32.18 -27.07
N TRP A 560 -17.72 -32.43 -27.69
CA TRP A 560 -16.58 -31.50 -27.62
C TRP A 560 -16.79 -30.20 -28.40
N ASP A 561 -17.59 -30.19 -29.48
CA ASP A 561 -18.03 -28.95 -30.14
C ASP A 561 -18.96 -28.12 -29.24
N THR A 562 -19.79 -28.79 -28.43
CA THR A 562 -20.66 -28.14 -27.45
C THR A 562 -19.83 -27.51 -26.32
N ILE A 563 -18.85 -28.24 -25.77
CA ILE A 563 -17.88 -27.69 -24.81
C ILE A 563 -17.15 -26.48 -25.39
N LEU A 564 -16.62 -26.59 -26.61
CA LEU A 564 -15.93 -25.47 -27.25
C LEU A 564 -16.83 -24.23 -27.34
N ARG A 565 -18.10 -24.38 -27.77
CA ARG A 565 -19.07 -23.26 -27.79
C ARG A 565 -19.31 -22.66 -26.40
N LEU A 566 -19.39 -23.48 -25.36
CA LEU A 566 -19.60 -23.05 -23.97
C LEU A 566 -18.39 -22.30 -23.42
N GLU A 567 -17.18 -22.86 -23.55
CA GLU A 567 -15.95 -22.20 -23.08
C GLU A 567 -15.74 -20.86 -23.78
N LEU A 568 -15.94 -20.81 -25.11
CA LEU A 568 -15.93 -19.57 -25.87
C LEU A 568 -16.98 -18.59 -25.36
N LEU A 569 -18.21 -19.04 -25.08
CA LEU A 569 -19.29 -18.23 -24.54
C LEU A 569 -18.94 -17.59 -23.20
N GLY A 570 -18.26 -18.30 -22.30
CA GLY A 570 -17.66 -17.72 -21.10
C GLY A 570 -16.65 -16.62 -21.42
N LEU A 571 -15.79 -16.84 -22.42
CA LEU A 571 -14.80 -15.83 -22.84
C LEU A 571 -15.44 -14.61 -23.51
N ILE A 572 -16.55 -14.72 -24.25
CA ILE A 572 -17.32 -13.53 -24.71
C ILE A 572 -17.73 -12.68 -23.50
N PHE A 573 -18.19 -13.33 -22.42
CA PHE A 573 -18.73 -12.63 -21.27
C PHE A 573 -17.66 -11.80 -20.57
N VAL A 574 -16.48 -12.39 -20.35
CA VAL A 574 -15.33 -11.67 -19.80
C VAL A 574 -14.85 -10.59 -20.78
N CYS A 575 -14.87 -10.85 -22.10
CA CYS A 575 -14.52 -9.88 -23.14
C CYS A 575 -15.37 -8.61 -23.02
N ALA A 576 -16.70 -8.78 -22.99
CA ALA A 576 -17.63 -7.67 -22.94
C ALA A 576 -17.37 -6.75 -21.75
N HIS A 577 -17.10 -7.29 -20.56
CA HIS A 577 -16.73 -6.49 -19.38
C HIS A 577 -15.39 -5.78 -19.55
N ARG A 578 -14.36 -6.51 -19.98
CA ARG A 578 -12.98 -6.00 -20.11
C ARG A 578 -12.85 -4.92 -21.18
N GLU A 579 -13.65 -5.00 -22.25
CA GLU A 579 -13.75 -4.02 -23.33
C GLU A 579 -14.82 -2.93 -23.11
N LYS A 580 -15.63 -3.03 -22.05
CA LYS A 580 -16.82 -2.19 -21.79
C LYS A 580 -17.91 -2.28 -22.87
N ASN A 581 -17.93 -3.34 -23.67
CA ASN A 581 -18.87 -3.52 -24.78
C ASN A 581 -20.26 -3.97 -24.29
N PHE A 582 -21.14 -3.01 -24.03
CA PHE A 582 -22.48 -3.26 -23.48
C PHE A 582 -23.38 -4.10 -24.40
N LEU A 583 -23.33 -3.87 -25.73
CA LEU A 583 -24.14 -4.65 -26.68
C LEU A 583 -23.75 -6.14 -26.67
N LEU A 584 -22.44 -6.40 -26.66
CA LEU A 584 -21.91 -7.75 -26.58
C LEU A 584 -22.30 -8.44 -25.26
N TYR A 585 -22.26 -7.71 -24.14
CA TYR A 585 -22.71 -8.21 -22.83
C TYR A 585 -24.17 -8.68 -22.88
N ILE A 586 -25.07 -7.91 -23.47
CA ILE A 586 -26.48 -8.30 -23.61
C ILE A 586 -26.65 -9.50 -24.54
N GLN A 587 -25.96 -9.56 -25.67
CA GLN A 587 -25.92 -10.73 -26.57
C GLN A 587 -25.41 -12.01 -25.85
N THR A 588 -24.47 -11.84 -24.93
CA THR A 588 -23.85 -12.94 -24.16
C THR A 588 -24.71 -13.43 -23.00
N LEU A 589 -25.32 -12.52 -22.23
CA LEU A 589 -26.33 -12.86 -21.22
C LEU A 589 -27.49 -13.63 -21.86
N LYS A 590 -27.93 -13.15 -23.03
CA LYS A 590 -28.87 -13.86 -23.89
C LYS A 590 -28.36 -15.28 -24.20
N ALA A 591 -27.10 -15.43 -24.62
CA ALA A 591 -26.51 -16.70 -25.04
C ALA A 591 -26.43 -17.80 -23.97
N ILE A 592 -26.15 -17.45 -22.72
CA ILE A 592 -25.96 -18.46 -21.67
C ILE A 592 -27.26 -19.04 -21.08
N THR A 593 -28.37 -18.33 -21.17
CA THR A 593 -29.41 -18.55 -20.15
C THR A 593 -30.33 -19.79 -20.37
N PRO A 594 -30.55 -20.29 -21.61
CA PRO A 594 -31.06 -21.64 -21.82
C PRO A 594 -30.08 -22.76 -21.48
N TRP A 595 -28.77 -22.50 -21.39
CA TRP A 595 -27.83 -23.46 -20.76
C TRP A 595 -28.01 -23.46 -19.24
N PHE A 596 -28.23 -22.30 -18.61
CA PHE A 596 -28.69 -22.24 -17.22
C PHE A 596 -30.04 -22.98 -17.00
N PHE A 597 -30.89 -23.10 -18.02
CA PHE A 597 -32.13 -23.89 -17.96
C PHE A 597 -31.88 -25.39 -18.16
N ALA A 598 -31.13 -25.76 -19.20
CA ALA A 598 -30.85 -27.15 -19.56
C ALA A 598 -30.02 -27.91 -18.51
N LEU A 599 -29.21 -27.19 -17.72
CA LEU A 599 -28.35 -27.72 -16.66
C LEU A 599 -28.80 -27.26 -15.26
N ASP A 600 -30.10 -27.04 -15.08
CA ASP A 600 -30.79 -26.78 -13.80
C ASP A 600 -30.23 -25.66 -12.89
N HIS A 601 -29.48 -24.69 -13.43
CA HIS A 601 -29.09 -23.46 -12.73
C HIS A 601 -30.27 -22.48 -12.65
N GLN A 602 -31.40 -22.95 -12.13
CA GLN A 602 -32.71 -22.29 -12.20
C GLN A 602 -32.68 -20.83 -11.75
N ASN A 603 -31.88 -20.47 -10.75
CA ASN A 603 -31.82 -19.09 -10.30
C ASN A 603 -31.30 -18.15 -11.41
N TYR A 604 -30.20 -18.51 -12.08
CA TYR A 604 -29.70 -17.71 -13.20
C TYR A 604 -30.64 -17.81 -14.42
N ALA A 605 -31.14 -19.02 -14.71
CA ALA A 605 -32.13 -19.25 -15.77
C ALA A 605 -33.35 -18.31 -15.67
N HIS A 606 -33.83 -18.07 -14.44
CA HIS A 606 -35.01 -17.24 -14.21
C HIS A 606 -34.73 -15.73 -14.11
N TRP A 607 -33.52 -15.31 -13.73
CA TRP A 607 -33.23 -13.91 -13.38
C TRP A 607 -32.35 -13.14 -14.39
N ILE A 608 -31.44 -13.79 -15.11
CA ILE A 608 -30.75 -13.17 -16.25
C ILE A 608 -31.71 -12.63 -17.34
N PRO A 609 -32.84 -13.29 -17.67
CA PRO A 609 -33.83 -12.71 -18.57
C PRO A 609 -34.61 -11.55 -17.99
N ILE A 610 -34.58 -11.39 -16.66
CA ILE A 610 -35.12 -10.20 -16.02
C ILE A 610 -34.22 -9.03 -16.36
N HIS A 611 -32.94 -9.17 -16.02
CA HIS A 611 -31.87 -8.23 -16.33
C HIS A 611 -31.79 -7.83 -17.81
N ILE A 612 -31.79 -8.79 -18.75
CA ILE A 612 -31.68 -8.51 -20.20
C ILE A 612 -32.74 -7.51 -20.70
N ARG A 613 -34.04 -7.76 -20.46
CA ARG A 613 -35.10 -6.84 -20.90
C ARG A 613 -34.87 -5.45 -20.30
N ASP A 614 -34.48 -5.41 -19.04
CA ASP A 614 -34.38 -4.18 -18.27
C ASP A 614 -33.17 -3.34 -18.76
N MET A 615 -32.10 -4.01 -19.18
CA MET A 615 -30.94 -3.44 -19.88
C MET A 615 -31.26 -3.02 -21.34
N GLU A 616 -32.18 -3.71 -22.02
CA GLU A 616 -32.65 -3.34 -23.37
C GLU A 616 -33.75 -2.25 -23.35
N SER A 617 -34.29 -1.91 -22.17
CA SER A 617 -35.30 -0.86 -21.96
C SER A 617 -34.82 0.27 -21.04
N LEU A 618 -33.51 0.53 -21.06
CA LEU A 618 -32.89 1.71 -20.44
C LEU A 618 -33.32 3.00 -21.16
N SER A 619 -33.31 4.12 -20.44
CA SER A 619 -33.56 5.44 -21.03
C SER A 619 -32.47 5.83 -22.04
N SER A 620 -32.79 6.74 -22.96
CA SER A 620 -31.82 7.32 -23.90
C SER A 620 -30.59 7.93 -23.21
N THR A 621 -30.77 8.49 -22.01
CA THR A 621 -29.69 9.03 -21.18
C THR A 621 -28.76 7.95 -20.65
N VAL A 622 -29.27 6.88 -20.03
CA VAL A 622 -28.42 5.83 -19.45
C VAL A 622 -27.81 4.93 -20.53
N ILE A 623 -28.54 4.67 -21.62
CA ILE A 623 -28.04 3.81 -22.69
C ILE A 623 -26.88 4.45 -23.47
N HIS A 624 -26.80 5.78 -23.53
CA HIS A 624 -25.64 6.53 -24.02
C HIS A 624 -24.41 6.31 -23.11
N GLU A 625 -24.57 6.55 -21.80
CA GLU A 625 -23.49 6.32 -20.84
C GLU A 625 -22.98 4.87 -20.84
N PHE A 626 -23.87 3.90 -21.08
CA PHE A 626 -23.51 2.48 -21.13
C PHE A 626 -22.87 2.05 -22.45
N LYS A 627 -23.35 2.53 -23.61
CA LYS A 627 -22.81 2.13 -24.92
C LYS A 627 -21.57 2.91 -25.32
N ASP A 628 -21.62 4.24 -25.15
CA ASP A 628 -20.68 5.16 -25.78
C ASP A 628 -19.54 5.53 -24.82
N ASN A 629 -19.86 5.74 -23.53
CA ASN A 629 -18.87 5.97 -22.47
C ASN A 629 -18.46 4.68 -21.72
N GLY A 630 -19.18 3.57 -21.90
CA GLY A 630 -18.88 2.28 -21.27
C GLY A 630 -19.09 2.23 -19.75
N LEU A 631 -19.92 3.11 -19.19
CA LEU A 631 -20.12 3.31 -17.75
C LEU A 631 -21.08 2.29 -17.12
N TRP A 632 -20.85 1.01 -17.39
CA TRP A 632 -21.53 -0.14 -16.77
C TRP A 632 -20.55 -1.12 -16.13
N VAL A 633 -19.24 -0.81 -16.18
CA VAL A 633 -18.11 -1.56 -15.60
C VAL A 633 -17.08 -0.61 -15.01
N ILE A 634 -16.30 -1.09 -14.04
CA ILE A 634 -15.36 -0.29 -13.27
C ILE A 634 -13.93 -0.42 -13.81
N GLN A 635 -13.27 0.72 -14.01
CA GLN A 635 -11.87 0.83 -14.43
C GLN A 635 -10.99 1.19 -13.21
N LYS A 636 -10.35 0.22 -12.54
CA LYS A 636 -9.49 0.51 -11.37
C LYS A 636 -8.01 0.83 -11.73
N THR A 637 -7.57 0.63 -12.97
CA THR A 637 -6.19 0.92 -13.43
C THR A 637 -6.19 1.60 -14.81
N PRO A 638 -5.15 2.34 -15.21
CA PRO A 638 -5.10 3.01 -16.52
C PRO A 638 -4.85 2.05 -17.70
N HIS A 639 -4.56 0.77 -17.46
CA HIS A 639 -4.28 -0.21 -18.49
C HIS A 639 -5.52 -0.56 -19.32
N ARG A 640 -5.33 -0.90 -20.60
CA ARG A 640 -6.42 -1.40 -21.47
C ARG A 640 -6.86 -2.79 -21.00
N PHE A 641 -8.12 -3.14 -21.27
CA PHE A 641 -8.66 -4.49 -21.01
C PHE A 641 -8.61 -4.92 -19.53
N THR A 642 -8.60 -3.99 -18.57
CA THR A 642 -8.65 -4.28 -17.12
C THR A 642 -9.98 -3.94 -16.45
N ALA A 643 -10.96 -3.41 -17.20
CA ALA A 643 -12.30 -3.14 -16.69
C ALA A 643 -12.94 -4.40 -16.10
N MET A 644 -13.71 -4.24 -15.02
CA MET A 644 -14.24 -5.34 -14.20
C MET A 644 -15.71 -5.12 -13.81
N PRO A 645 -16.45 -6.19 -13.49
CA PRO A 645 -17.80 -6.09 -12.91
C PRO A 645 -17.85 -5.18 -11.68
N ILE A 646 -18.99 -4.50 -11.49
CA ILE A 646 -19.22 -3.57 -10.37
C ILE A 646 -19.26 -4.30 -9.02
N ASP A 647 -19.80 -5.53 -8.99
CA ASP A 647 -19.78 -6.41 -7.83
C ASP A 647 -18.36 -6.90 -7.49
N GLN A 648 -17.53 -7.25 -8.49
CA GLN A 648 -16.10 -7.53 -8.25
C GLN A 648 -15.36 -6.31 -7.68
N ALA A 649 -15.68 -5.11 -8.15
CA ALA A 649 -15.08 -3.89 -7.63
C ALA A 649 -15.53 -3.57 -6.19
N HIS A 650 -16.71 -4.05 -5.76
CA HIS A 650 -17.25 -3.92 -4.41
C HIS A 650 -16.69 -4.97 -3.44
N GLU A 651 -16.53 -6.23 -3.87
CA GLU A 651 -15.91 -7.29 -3.07
C GLU A 651 -14.52 -6.86 -2.57
N GLN A 652 -13.68 -6.35 -3.47
CA GLN A 652 -12.37 -5.76 -3.15
C GLN A 652 -12.43 -4.59 -2.16
N ASN A 653 -13.52 -3.81 -2.16
CA ASN A 653 -13.68 -2.70 -1.22
C ASN A 653 -14.10 -3.21 0.17
N ASN A 654 -14.89 -4.29 0.22
CA ASN A 654 -15.21 -4.99 1.45
C ASN A 654 -13.94 -5.66 2.04
N GLU A 655 -13.09 -6.29 1.23
CA GLU A 655 -11.81 -6.89 1.68
C GLU A 655 -10.92 -5.91 2.46
N LEU A 656 -10.78 -4.67 1.99
CA LEU A 656 -9.98 -3.63 2.66
C LEU A 656 -10.46 -3.32 4.09
N VAL A 657 -11.77 -3.44 4.35
CA VAL A 657 -12.35 -3.24 5.70
C VAL A 657 -12.38 -4.55 6.51
N LYS A 658 -12.37 -5.71 5.84
CA LYS A 658 -12.33 -7.07 6.43
C LYS A 658 -10.93 -7.53 6.90
N GLY A 659 -9.87 -6.72 6.72
CA GLY A 659 -8.47 -7.09 6.98
C GLY A 659 -8.18 -7.68 8.38
N SER A 660 -6.99 -8.24 8.59
CA SER A 660 -6.64 -9.22 9.62
C SER A 660 -7.14 -8.99 11.06
N GLY A 661 -7.28 -7.73 11.53
CA GLY A 661 -7.85 -7.40 12.84
C GLY A 661 -9.37 -7.18 12.84
N GLY A 662 -9.96 -6.80 11.70
CA GLY A 662 -11.40 -6.75 11.41
C GLY A 662 -12.28 -6.27 12.57
N VAL A 663 -13.27 -7.10 12.92
CA VAL A 663 -14.13 -6.98 14.10
C VAL A 663 -13.72 -7.91 15.26
N VAL A 664 -12.50 -8.43 15.25
CA VAL A 664 -11.98 -9.31 16.32
C VAL A 664 -12.04 -8.57 17.66
N GLY A 665 -12.82 -9.10 18.61
CA GLY A 665 -13.02 -8.49 19.93
C GLY A 665 -13.94 -7.26 19.97
N LEU A 666 -14.55 -6.85 18.84
CA LEU A 666 -15.49 -5.72 18.81
C LEU A 666 -16.95 -6.15 18.96
N THR A 667 -17.30 -7.38 18.56
CA THR A 667 -18.68 -7.92 18.60
C THR A 667 -19.29 -7.92 20.01
N GLU A 668 -18.47 -8.09 21.05
CA GLU A 668 -18.90 -8.08 22.45
C GLU A 668 -19.12 -6.66 23.03
N ASN A 669 -18.79 -5.60 22.28
CA ASN A 669 -19.01 -4.20 22.68
C ASN A 669 -19.80 -3.42 21.61
N PRO A 670 -21.15 -3.35 21.72
CA PRO A 670 -22.01 -2.70 20.72
C PRO A 670 -21.66 -1.25 20.41
N SER A 671 -21.04 -0.52 21.34
CA SER A 671 -20.67 0.88 21.16
C SER A 671 -19.27 1.09 20.56
N ALA A 672 -18.40 0.07 20.58
CA ALA A 672 -17.20 0.02 19.76
C ALA A 672 -17.53 -0.53 18.36
N PHE A 673 -18.39 -1.55 18.29
CA PHE A 673 -18.87 -2.16 17.05
C PHE A 673 -19.54 -1.14 16.12
N ARG A 674 -20.51 -0.35 16.63
CA ARG A 674 -21.15 0.73 15.86
C ARG A 674 -20.15 1.78 15.37
N ARG A 675 -19.15 2.15 16.17
CA ARG A 675 -18.10 3.09 15.73
C ARG A 675 -17.27 2.53 14.58
N TRP A 676 -16.86 1.26 14.66
CA TRP A 676 -16.16 0.60 13.55
C TRP A 676 -17.01 0.50 12.28
N MET A 677 -18.31 0.21 12.38
CA MET A 677 -19.21 0.23 11.22
C MET A 677 -19.29 1.63 10.57
N THR A 678 -19.20 2.71 11.35
CA THR A 678 -19.22 4.08 10.84
C THR A 678 -17.86 4.54 10.28
N SER A 679 -16.77 4.44 11.04
CA SER A 679 -15.46 5.01 10.64
C SER A 679 -14.50 4.02 9.98
N GLY A 680 -14.76 2.71 10.01
CA GLY A 680 -13.92 1.68 9.37
C GLY A 680 -13.64 1.92 7.88
N PRO A 681 -14.64 2.30 7.05
CA PRO A 681 -14.42 2.65 5.64
C PRO A 681 -13.48 3.85 5.45
N GLU A 682 -13.64 4.92 6.22
CA GLU A 682 -12.73 6.09 6.18
C GLU A 682 -11.33 5.75 6.75
N GLN A 683 -11.24 4.86 7.75
CA GLN A 683 -9.96 4.40 8.30
C GLN A 683 -9.14 3.64 7.24
N ALA A 684 -9.77 2.71 6.52
CA ALA A 684 -9.14 1.98 5.42
C ALA A 684 -8.75 2.92 4.25
N ARG A 685 -9.57 3.93 3.97
CA ARG A 685 -9.28 4.95 2.96
C ARG A 685 -8.04 5.80 3.31
N LEU A 686 -7.89 6.22 4.58
CA LEU A 686 -6.72 7.00 5.05
C LEU A 686 -5.41 6.22 4.95
N ILE A 687 -5.43 4.94 5.32
CA ILE A 687 -4.27 4.03 5.21
C ILE A 687 -3.81 3.97 3.74
N LYS A 688 -4.75 3.70 2.83
CA LYS A 688 -4.50 3.61 1.39
C LYS A 688 -4.08 4.92 0.74
N GLU A 689 -4.57 6.06 1.23
CA GLU A 689 -4.14 7.39 0.78
C GLU A 689 -2.65 7.60 1.07
N PHE A 690 -2.18 7.26 2.27
CA PHE A 690 -0.76 7.34 2.64
C PHE A 690 0.11 6.38 1.81
N GLU A 691 -0.29 5.12 1.66
CA GLU A 691 0.41 4.11 0.83
C GLU A 691 0.56 4.56 -0.63
N THR A 692 -0.47 5.19 -1.20
CA THR A 692 -0.47 5.67 -2.60
C THR A 692 0.42 6.90 -2.79
N ILE A 693 0.58 7.74 -1.76
CA ILE A 693 1.46 8.92 -1.80
C ILE A 693 2.94 8.50 -1.66
N GLN A 694 3.24 7.41 -0.97
CA GLN A 694 4.62 6.92 -0.80
C GLN A 694 5.19 6.23 -2.07
N SER A 695 4.36 5.77 -3.00
CA SER A 695 4.79 4.82 -4.05
C SER A 695 5.44 5.44 -5.29
N THR A 696 6.11 6.59 -5.18
CA THR A 696 6.73 7.30 -6.32
C THR A 696 8.24 7.53 -6.23
N GLU A 697 8.89 7.24 -5.10
CA GLU A 697 10.35 7.36 -4.95
C GLU A 697 10.99 6.00 -4.64
N TRP A 698 11.93 5.59 -5.48
CA TRP A 698 12.80 4.43 -5.24
C TRP A 698 14.05 4.90 -4.49
N GLU A 699 14.49 4.15 -3.49
CA GLU A 699 15.69 4.49 -2.70
C GLU A 699 16.93 4.65 -3.60
N ALA A 700 17.52 5.85 -3.61
CA ALA A 700 18.67 6.16 -4.44
C ALA A 700 19.89 5.29 -4.07
N GLY A 701 20.58 4.77 -5.09
CA GLY A 701 21.77 3.94 -4.91
C GLY A 701 21.50 2.44 -4.68
N LYS A 702 20.28 1.94 -4.94
CA LYS A 702 19.98 0.50 -5.02
C LYS A 702 19.86 0.01 -6.46
N ASP A 703 20.68 -0.97 -6.78
CA ASP A 703 20.62 -1.73 -8.03
C ASP A 703 19.42 -2.70 -8.00
N ILE A 704 18.49 -2.53 -8.94
CA ILE A 704 17.29 -3.34 -9.09
C ILE A 704 17.43 -4.12 -10.39
N LEU A 705 17.44 -5.46 -10.30
CA LEU A 705 17.28 -6.35 -11.45
C LEU A 705 16.03 -7.20 -11.25
N THR A 706 15.15 -7.23 -12.26
CA THR A 706 13.94 -8.06 -12.28
C THR A 706 13.82 -8.76 -13.64
N THR A 707 13.00 -9.82 -13.74
CA THR A 707 12.75 -10.51 -15.01
C THR A 707 11.29 -10.37 -15.43
N PHE A 708 11.06 -10.10 -16.72
CA PHE A 708 9.73 -9.98 -17.31
C PHE A 708 9.68 -10.79 -18.61
N GLY A 709 8.94 -11.90 -18.59
CA GLY A 709 9.08 -12.93 -19.62
C GLY A 709 10.53 -13.43 -19.65
N THR A 710 11.17 -13.40 -20.83
CA THR A 710 12.58 -13.72 -21.01
C THR A 710 13.55 -12.56 -20.75
N ALA A 711 13.05 -11.31 -20.71
CA ALA A 711 13.87 -10.12 -20.60
C ALA A 711 14.29 -9.85 -19.15
N VAL A 712 15.51 -9.33 -18.98
CA VAL A 712 16.00 -8.75 -17.73
C VAL A 712 15.78 -7.24 -17.80
N LEU A 713 15.07 -6.69 -16.83
CA LEU A 713 14.89 -5.24 -16.66
C LEU A 713 15.75 -4.78 -15.50
N THR A 714 16.43 -3.66 -15.67
CA THR A 714 17.31 -3.07 -14.65
C THR A 714 17.20 -1.55 -14.63
N ASN A 715 17.47 -0.93 -13.48
CA ASN A 715 17.62 0.52 -13.33
C ASN A 715 19.07 1.01 -13.57
N ILE A 716 20.03 0.09 -13.76
CA ILE A 716 21.43 0.38 -14.04
C ILE A 716 21.62 0.63 -15.56
N THR A 717 22.48 1.60 -15.93
CA THR A 717 22.76 1.93 -17.34
C THR A 717 23.86 1.08 -17.99
N SER A 718 24.56 0.24 -17.25
CA SER A 718 25.45 -0.80 -17.79
C SER A 718 24.64 -2.01 -18.26
N GLN A 719 25.16 -2.73 -19.27
CA GLN A 719 24.50 -3.93 -19.80
C GLN A 719 24.29 -4.96 -18.68
N ALA A 720 23.06 -5.47 -18.55
CA ALA A 720 22.71 -6.43 -17.51
C ALA A 720 23.59 -7.70 -17.63
N THR A 721 24.32 -8.02 -16.57
CA THR A 721 25.22 -9.20 -16.51
C THR A 721 24.47 -10.53 -16.40
N MET A 722 23.16 -10.49 -16.11
CA MET A 722 22.31 -11.67 -16.00
C MET A 722 21.81 -12.12 -17.38
N SER A 723 21.91 -13.41 -17.67
CA SER A 723 21.42 -14.01 -18.91
C SER A 723 19.89 -14.00 -19.02
N LEU A 724 19.39 -14.15 -20.26
CA LEU A 724 17.94 -14.26 -20.54
C LEU A 724 17.33 -15.43 -19.77
N CYS A 725 16.22 -15.17 -19.07
CA CYS A 725 15.62 -16.11 -18.13
C CYS A 725 14.36 -16.76 -18.72
N ASN A 726 14.49 -18.01 -19.21
CA ASN A 726 13.40 -18.77 -19.84
C ASN A 726 12.58 -19.64 -18.87
N HIS A 727 12.88 -19.61 -17.57
CA HIS A 727 12.11 -20.30 -16.54
C HIS A 727 10.70 -19.71 -16.42
N GLU A 728 9.68 -20.52 -16.14
CA GLU A 728 8.32 -19.99 -15.95
C GLU A 728 8.12 -19.47 -14.52
N GLU A 729 8.34 -20.34 -13.52
CA GLU A 729 7.96 -20.15 -12.12
C GLU A 729 8.89 -19.21 -11.33
N ALA A 730 8.32 -18.52 -10.33
CA ALA A 730 8.99 -17.44 -9.61
C ALA A 730 10.10 -17.91 -8.64
N ASP A 731 9.96 -19.11 -8.07
CA ASP A 731 10.93 -19.75 -7.21
C ASP A 731 12.21 -20.12 -7.98
N THR A 732 12.07 -20.72 -9.16
CA THR A 732 13.21 -21.13 -10.00
C THR A 732 13.87 -19.92 -10.68
N ARG A 733 13.09 -18.89 -11.06
CA ARG A 733 13.61 -17.57 -11.46
C ARG A 733 14.47 -16.93 -10.36
N LEU A 734 14.04 -17.04 -9.10
CA LEU A 734 14.76 -16.46 -7.97
C LEU A 734 16.16 -17.09 -7.79
N PHE A 735 16.34 -18.37 -8.13
CA PHE A 735 17.68 -19.00 -8.12
C PHE A 735 18.64 -18.37 -9.13
N ILE A 736 18.16 -17.92 -10.29
CA ILE A 736 18.98 -17.22 -11.30
C ILE A 736 19.41 -15.83 -10.78
N HIS A 737 18.53 -15.13 -10.07
CA HIS A 737 18.90 -13.87 -9.41
C HIS A 737 19.98 -14.07 -8.33
N VAL A 738 19.88 -15.13 -7.51
CA VAL A 738 20.91 -15.48 -6.51
C VAL A 738 22.22 -15.88 -7.20
N LEU A 739 22.17 -16.75 -8.20
CA LEU A 739 23.33 -17.17 -8.99
C LEU A 739 24.07 -15.97 -9.61
N ASN A 740 23.33 -15.04 -10.21
CA ASN A 740 23.90 -13.81 -10.76
C ASN A 740 24.52 -12.94 -9.66
N GLY A 741 23.84 -12.73 -8.53
CA GLY A 741 24.40 -11.97 -7.41
C GLY A 741 25.73 -12.56 -6.91
N VAL A 742 25.76 -13.88 -6.68
CA VAL A 742 26.95 -14.62 -6.22
C VAL A 742 28.09 -14.56 -7.23
N ALA A 743 27.80 -14.71 -8.53
CA ALA A 743 28.78 -14.59 -9.61
C ALA A 743 29.34 -13.17 -9.78
N ASN A 744 28.54 -12.13 -9.46
CA ASN A 744 28.99 -10.74 -9.39
C ASN A 744 29.59 -10.39 -8.00
N GLY A 745 29.94 -11.40 -7.17
CA GLY A 745 30.70 -11.22 -5.93
C GLY A 745 29.87 -11.06 -4.64
N ALA A 746 28.54 -11.26 -4.66
CA ALA A 746 27.72 -11.13 -3.46
C ALA A 746 28.06 -12.21 -2.40
N ILE A 747 28.57 -11.75 -1.25
CA ILE A 747 28.94 -12.60 -0.10
C ILE A 747 27.71 -13.01 0.73
N ASN A 748 26.68 -12.15 0.79
CA ASN A 748 25.46 -12.40 1.56
C ASN A 748 24.24 -12.26 0.63
N CYS A 749 23.42 -13.33 0.52
CA CYS A 749 22.17 -13.30 -0.24
C CYS A 749 20.98 -13.57 0.68
N LEU A 750 19.97 -12.69 0.64
CA LEU A 750 18.72 -12.86 1.38
C LEU A 750 17.56 -13.12 0.43
N ILE A 751 17.01 -14.32 0.51
CA ILE A 751 15.84 -14.78 -0.22
C ILE A 751 14.59 -14.47 0.61
N ARG A 752 13.65 -13.67 0.09
CA ARG A 752 12.36 -13.42 0.75
C ARG A 752 11.28 -14.26 0.06
N THR A 753 10.66 -15.18 0.80
CA THR A 753 9.57 -16.03 0.28
C THR A 753 8.55 -16.39 1.36
N VAL A 754 7.37 -16.82 0.92
CA VAL A 754 6.35 -17.48 1.75
C VAL A 754 6.17 -18.96 1.37
N ASP A 755 6.82 -19.37 0.29
CA ASP A 755 6.76 -20.69 -0.31
C ASP A 755 7.84 -21.62 0.27
N THR A 756 7.49 -22.88 0.52
CA THR A 756 8.43 -23.89 1.05
C THR A 756 9.37 -24.43 -0.01
N ASP A 757 9.00 -24.40 -1.28
CA ASP A 757 9.65 -25.23 -2.28
C ASP A 757 10.89 -24.53 -2.87
N VAL A 758 10.99 -23.22 -2.66
CA VAL A 758 12.24 -22.43 -2.64
C VAL A 758 13.34 -23.05 -1.77
N VAL A 759 13.02 -23.86 -0.74
CA VAL A 759 14.04 -24.53 0.10
C VAL A 759 14.74 -25.70 -0.65
N ILE A 760 14.17 -26.19 -1.76
CA ILE A 760 14.81 -27.20 -2.64
C ILE A 760 16.09 -26.66 -3.32
N PHE A 761 16.30 -25.34 -3.31
CA PHE A 761 17.58 -24.65 -3.52
C PHE A 761 18.82 -25.37 -2.93
N LEU A 762 18.67 -26.03 -1.77
CA LEU A 762 19.71 -26.85 -1.16
C LEU A 762 20.36 -27.84 -2.14
N GLY A 763 19.61 -28.40 -3.09
CA GLY A 763 20.14 -29.33 -4.08
C GLY A 763 21.11 -28.70 -5.10
N MET A 764 21.00 -27.40 -5.35
CA MET A 764 21.92 -26.65 -6.22
C MET A 764 23.00 -25.89 -5.43
N PHE A 765 22.93 -25.90 -4.10
CA PHE A 765 23.82 -25.10 -3.24
C PHE A 765 25.31 -25.45 -3.40
N HIS A 766 25.62 -26.73 -3.68
CA HIS A 766 26.98 -27.19 -4.00
C HIS A 766 27.61 -26.42 -5.18
N ALA A 767 26.83 -26.11 -6.22
CA ALA A 767 27.31 -25.35 -7.38
C ALA A 767 27.52 -23.85 -7.08
N LEU A 768 26.75 -23.28 -6.15
CA LEU A 768 26.94 -21.90 -5.70
C LEU A 768 28.20 -21.74 -4.84
N LEU A 769 28.46 -22.69 -3.93
CA LEU A 769 29.71 -22.73 -3.17
C LEU A 769 30.93 -22.93 -4.08
N ALA A 770 30.79 -23.64 -5.20
CA ALA A 770 31.86 -23.77 -6.19
C ALA A 770 32.17 -22.46 -6.94
N ILE A 771 31.20 -21.54 -7.05
CA ILE A 771 31.37 -20.21 -7.65
C ILE A 771 31.94 -19.22 -6.63
N ASN A 772 31.44 -19.23 -5.40
CA ASN A 772 31.95 -18.41 -4.30
C ASN A 772 31.85 -19.16 -2.96
N PRO A 773 32.97 -19.73 -2.46
CA PRO A 773 32.99 -20.45 -1.18
C PRO A 773 32.64 -19.60 0.05
N ALA A 774 32.69 -18.26 -0.06
CA ALA A 774 32.31 -17.34 1.02
C ALA A 774 30.81 -16.96 1.00
N CYS A 775 30.02 -17.52 0.09
CA CYS A 775 28.60 -17.20 -0.03
C CYS A 775 27.78 -17.71 1.17
N ASN A 776 27.09 -16.80 1.87
CA ASN A 776 26.13 -17.09 2.92
C ASN A 776 24.71 -16.78 2.42
N VAL A 777 23.84 -17.79 2.41
CA VAL A 777 22.45 -17.64 1.92
C VAL A 777 21.45 -17.83 3.04
N TRP A 778 20.52 -16.89 3.12
CA TRP A 778 19.47 -16.82 4.13
C TRP A 778 18.10 -16.83 3.44
N VAL A 779 17.14 -17.57 3.98
CA VAL A 779 15.74 -17.52 3.54
C VAL A 779 14.88 -16.91 4.64
N ALA A 780 14.37 -15.70 4.39
CA ALA A 780 13.32 -15.06 5.15
C ALA A 780 11.96 -15.66 4.76
N PHE A 781 11.56 -16.71 5.47
CA PHE A 781 10.40 -17.55 5.19
C PHE A 781 9.15 -17.11 5.97
N GLY A 782 7.96 -17.22 5.37
CA GLY A 782 6.67 -17.10 6.05
C GLY A 782 6.12 -15.67 6.23
N ILE A 783 5.05 -15.50 7.02
CA ILE A 783 4.41 -14.20 7.32
C ILE A 783 4.03 -14.14 8.81
N GLY A 784 4.14 -12.95 9.42
CA GLY A 784 3.61 -12.68 10.77
C GLY A 784 4.24 -13.56 11.84
N LYS A 785 3.42 -14.24 12.64
CA LYS A 785 3.88 -15.15 13.71
C LYS A 785 4.67 -16.36 13.21
N ASN A 786 4.56 -16.69 11.91
CA ASN A 786 5.27 -17.80 11.28
C ASN A 786 6.48 -17.33 10.46
N PHE A 787 6.91 -16.08 10.62
CA PHE A 787 8.09 -15.54 9.95
C PHE A 787 9.37 -16.00 10.65
N GLN A 788 10.32 -16.53 9.88
CA GLN A 788 11.61 -17.02 10.38
C GLN A 788 12.74 -16.84 9.36
N TYR A 789 13.98 -16.66 9.83
CA TYR A 789 15.17 -16.72 9.00
C TYR A 789 15.78 -18.13 9.05
N ILE A 790 15.99 -18.75 7.89
CA ILE A 790 16.61 -20.06 7.73
C ILE A 790 18.00 -19.85 7.12
N HIS A 791 19.07 -20.22 7.84
CA HIS A 791 20.44 -20.16 7.31
C HIS A 791 20.72 -21.42 6.47
N ILE A 792 20.86 -21.26 5.15
CA ILE A 792 20.95 -22.38 4.22
C ILE A 792 22.27 -23.14 4.37
N ASN A 793 23.38 -22.44 4.57
CA ASN A 793 24.70 -23.05 4.79
C ASN A 793 24.65 -24.07 5.93
N THR A 794 24.12 -23.68 7.10
CA THR A 794 24.00 -24.57 8.27
C THR A 794 22.97 -25.70 8.10
N VAL A 795 22.02 -25.58 7.17
CA VAL A 795 21.12 -26.69 6.80
C VAL A 795 21.84 -27.65 5.84
N TYR A 796 22.60 -27.14 4.87
CA TYR A 796 23.42 -27.90 3.94
C TYR A 796 24.51 -28.72 4.66
N GLU A 797 25.26 -28.09 5.56
CA GLU A 797 26.25 -28.73 6.45
C GLU A 797 25.68 -29.94 7.21
N LYS A 798 24.42 -29.83 7.69
CA LYS A 798 23.73 -30.87 8.46
C LYS A 798 23.05 -31.94 7.59
N LEU A 799 22.98 -31.73 6.28
CA LEU A 799 22.45 -32.68 5.30
C LEU A 799 23.56 -33.47 4.61
N CYS A 800 24.73 -32.86 4.44
CA CYS A 800 25.81 -33.28 3.53
C CYS A 800 25.40 -33.20 2.05
N GLU A 801 26.41 -33.10 1.18
CA GLU A 801 26.21 -32.89 -0.27
C GLU A 801 25.30 -33.94 -0.91
N ASP A 802 25.51 -35.23 -0.63
CA ASP A 802 24.75 -36.32 -1.25
C ASP A 802 23.24 -36.18 -1.04
N LYS A 803 22.81 -35.88 0.21
CA LYS A 803 21.39 -35.72 0.50
C LYS A 803 20.85 -34.39 0.02
N ALA A 804 21.68 -33.34 -0.01
CA ALA A 804 21.32 -32.09 -0.65
C ALA A 804 21.04 -32.32 -2.15
N ARG A 805 21.98 -32.91 -2.90
CA ARG A 805 21.84 -33.23 -4.33
C ARG A 805 20.68 -34.17 -4.64
N ALA A 806 20.34 -35.07 -3.71
CA ALA A 806 19.16 -35.92 -3.81
C ALA A 806 17.81 -35.22 -3.48
N LEU A 807 17.80 -34.04 -2.85
CA LEU A 807 16.55 -33.38 -2.42
C LEU A 807 15.56 -33.06 -3.56
N PRO A 808 15.95 -32.55 -4.74
CA PRO A 808 14.97 -32.18 -5.76
C PRO A 808 14.24 -33.40 -6.34
N PHE A 809 14.98 -34.48 -6.66
CA PHE A 809 14.35 -35.74 -7.07
C PHE A 809 13.55 -36.39 -5.92
N PHE A 810 14.04 -36.39 -4.68
CA PHE A 810 13.25 -36.86 -3.54
C PHE A 810 11.94 -36.06 -3.38
N HIS A 811 12.00 -34.75 -3.59
CA HIS A 811 10.86 -33.86 -3.45
C HIS A 811 9.78 -34.13 -4.51
N SER A 812 10.16 -34.36 -5.78
CA SER A 812 9.21 -34.75 -6.84
C SER A 812 8.78 -36.21 -6.75
N PHE A 813 9.68 -37.14 -6.46
CA PHE A 813 9.34 -38.55 -6.25
C PHE A 813 8.32 -38.75 -5.11
N THR A 814 8.36 -37.91 -4.07
CA THR A 814 7.38 -37.95 -2.96
C THR A 814 6.13 -37.09 -3.18
N GLY A 815 5.98 -36.51 -4.38
CA GLY A 815 4.85 -35.70 -4.82
C GLY A 815 5.01 -34.20 -4.54
N CYS A 816 4.94 -33.40 -5.59
CA CYS A 816 5.01 -31.93 -5.59
C CYS A 816 3.99 -31.33 -6.57
N ASP A 817 4.08 -30.03 -6.86
CA ASP A 817 3.15 -29.32 -7.74
C ASP A 817 3.20 -29.78 -9.23
N THR A 818 4.07 -30.74 -9.57
CA THR A 818 4.07 -31.45 -10.87
C THR A 818 3.93 -32.97 -10.77
N THR A 819 3.75 -33.56 -9.57
CA THR A 819 3.75 -35.02 -9.35
C THR A 819 2.82 -35.47 -8.20
N SER A 820 2.10 -36.57 -8.38
CA SER A 820 1.24 -37.15 -7.33
C SER A 820 2.04 -37.65 -6.12
N SER A 821 1.52 -37.42 -4.91
CA SER A 821 2.11 -37.97 -3.68
C SER A 821 1.62 -39.39 -3.37
N PHE A 822 2.48 -40.20 -2.73
CA PHE A 822 2.13 -41.55 -2.32
C PHE A 822 0.97 -41.55 -1.30
N TYR A 823 -0.05 -42.35 -1.56
CA TYR A 823 -1.30 -42.34 -0.80
C TYR A 823 -1.09 -42.54 0.72
N GLY A 824 -1.51 -41.56 1.52
CA GLY A 824 -1.32 -41.56 2.97
C GLY A 824 0.12 -41.34 3.45
N ARG A 825 1.07 -40.98 2.57
CA ARG A 825 2.50 -40.82 2.89
C ARG A 825 3.03 -39.45 2.45
N GLY A 826 2.85 -38.43 3.28
CA GLY A 826 3.43 -37.09 3.04
C GLY A 826 4.96 -37.04 3.17
N LYS A 827 5.57 -35.94 2.71
CA LYS A 827 7.05 -35.73 2.70
C LYS A 827 7.72 -36.02 4.06
N LYS A 828 7.07 -35.70 5.20
CA LYS A 828 7.58 -36.00 6.56
C LYS A 828 7.69 -37.51 6.86
N THR A 829 6.81 -38.35 6.32
CA THR A 829 6.88 -39.82 6.45
C THR A 829 7.90 -40.43 5.49
N ALA A 830 7.97 -39.94 4.25
CA ALA A 830 9.00 -40.36 3.29
C ALA A 830 10.42 -40.01 3.78
N TRP A 831 10.62 -38.84 4.38
CA TRP A 831 11.89 -38.44 5.00
C TRP A 831 12.29 -39.36 6.17
N LYS A 832 11.30 -39.80 6.96
CA LYS A 832 11.51 -40.83 8.00
C LYS A 832 11.83 -42.20 7.41
N ALA A 833 11.40 -42.52 6.19
CA ALA A 833 11.81 -43.76 5.50
C ALA A 833 13.25 -43.65 4.97
N TRP A 834 13.61 -42.53 4.32
CA TRP A 834 14.95 -42.30 3.76
C TRP A 834 16.04 -42.19 4.84
N LYS A 835 15.68 -41.80 6.07
CA LYS A 835 16.57 -41.93 7.23
C LYS A 835 16.82 -43.38 7.71
N CYS A 836 15.97 -44.33 7.33
CA CYS A 836 16.15 -45.76 7.66
C CYS A 836 16.64 -46.60 6.47
N PHE A 837 16.45 -46.12 5.24
CA PHE A 837 16.95 -46.74 4.02
C PHE A 837 17.83 -45.73 3.25
N PRO A 838 19.12 -45.60 3.63
CA PRO A 838 20.00 -44.59 3.06
C PRO A 838 20.43 -44.90 1.62
N ASP A 839 20.39 -46.16 1.20
CA ASP A 839 20.92 -46.63 -0.08
C ASP A 839 20.22 -45.99 -1.29
N ALA A 840 18.93 -45.65 -1.14
CA ALA A 840 18.16 -44.88 -2.10
C ALA A 840 18.76 -43.51 -2.46
N THR A 841 19.64 -42.94 -1.61
CA THR A 841 20.37 -41.69 -1.91
C THR A 841 21.13 -41.79 -3.24
N SER A 842 21.80 -42.93 -3.48
CA SER A 842 22.53 -43.17 -4.73
C SER A 842 21.62 -43.11 -5.95
N SER A 843 20.40 -43.61 -5.82
CA SER A 843 19.39 -43.62 -6.88
C SER A 843 18.78 -42.24 -7.06
N PHE A 844 18.45 -41.52 -5.99
CA PHE A 844 17.96 -40.15 -6.09
C PHE A 844 18.97 -39.20 -6.77
N ILE A 845 20.28 -39.31 -6.47
CA ILE A 845 21.32 -38.55 -7.17
C ILE A 845 21.42 -38.97 -8.64
N TYR A 846 21.37 -40.28 -8.94
CA TYR A 846 21.38 -40.77 -10.32
C TYR A 846 20.20 -40.24 -11.14
N MET A 847 18.99 -40.32 -10.60
CA MET A 847 17.77 -39.81 -11.24
C MET A 847 17.84 -38.28 -11.45
N GLN A 848 18.30 -37.53 -10.44
CA GLN A 848 18.52 -36.09 -10.56
C GLN A 848 19.54 -35.73 -11.65
N SER A 849 20.60 -36.54 -11.80
CA SER A 849 21.66 -36.34 -12.79
C SER A 849 21.25 -36.75 -14.21
N ASN A 850 20.17 -37.53 -14.35
CA ASN A 850 19.65 -38.05 -15.61
C ASN A 850 18.17 -37.65 -15.82
N ALA A 851 17.77 -36.46 -15.35
CA ALA A 851 16.37 -36.04 -15.24
C ALA A 851 15.59 -35.95 -16.58
N PHE A 852 16.28 -36.03 -17.73
CA PHE A 852 15.69 -36.05 -19.07
C PHE A 852 15.45 -37.47 -19.64
N THR A 853 15.81 -38.52 -18.90
CA THR A 853 15.59 -39.91 -19.33
C THR A 853 14.11 -40.28 -19.27
N THR A 854 13.51 -40.54 -20.43
CA THR A 854 12.06 -40.78 -20.58
C THR A 854 11.58 -42.16 -20.13
N SER A 855 12.48 -43.15 -20.01
CA SER A 855 12.17 -44.47 -19.46
C SER A 855 13.40 -45.11 -18.83
N ILE A 856 13.19 -45.85 -17.74
CA ILE A 856 14.23 -46.60 -17.04
C ILE A 856 13.86 -48.07 -17.04
N ASN A 857 14.85 -48.92 -17.35
CA ASN A 857 14.69 -50.36 -17.33
C ASN A 857 14.46 -50.83 -15.87
N PRO A 858 13.35 -51.53 -15.56
CA PRO A 858 13.07 -52.08 -14.22
C PRO A 858 14.18 -52.98 -13.66
N ASP A 859 14.99 -53.58 -14.54
CA ASP A 859 16.09 -54.43 -14.09
C ASP A 859 17.27 -53.68 -13.46
N THR A 860 17.34 -52.36 -13.61
CA THR A 860 18.42 -51.53 -13.05
C THR A 860 18.45 -51.56 -11.51
N LEU A 861 19.66 -51.47 -10.95
CA LEU A 861 19.86 -51.33 -9.51
C LEU A 861 19.12 -50.11 -8.96
N GLN A 862 19.08 -49.01 -9.72
CA GLN A 862 18.42 -47.77 -9.36
C GLN A 862 16.90 -47.93 -9.26
N PHE A 863 16.26 -48.60 -10.23
CA PHE A 863 14.83 -48.89 -10.14
C PHE A 863 14.53 -49.78 -8.91
N LYS A 864 15.28 -50.86 -8.72
CA LYS A 864 15.11 -51.80 -7.60
C LYS A 864 15.33 -51.14 -6.23
N LEU A 865 16.23 -50.16 -6.12
CA LEU A 865 16.41 -49.36 -4.90
C LEU A 865 15.26 -48.35 -4.66
N LEU A 866 14.68 -47.77 -5.71
CA LEU A 866 13.49 -46.92 -5.60
C LEU A 866 12.24 -47.73 -5.24
N GLU A 867 12.10 -48.94 -5.79
CA GLU A 867 11.02 -49.87 -5.50
C GLU A 867 11.08 -50.36 -4.04
N HIS A 868 12.26 -50.78 -3.57
CA HIS A 868 12.47 -51.15 -2.17
C HIS A 868 12.28 -49.94 -1.23
N PHE A 869 12.64 -48.72 -1.65
CA PHE A 869 12.32 -47.51 -0.92
C PHE A 869 10.81 -47.25 -0.83
N CYS A 870 10.03 -47.53 -1.87
CA CYS A 870 8.57 -47.52 -1.80
C CYS A 870 8.02 -48.53 -0.78
N VAL A 871 8.53 -49.76 -0.75
CA VAL A 871 8.16 -50.74 0.29
C VAL A 871 8.47 -50.18 1.68
N ALA A 872 9.68 -49.67 1.91
CA ALA A 872 10.13 -49.09 3.18
C ALA A 872 9.37 -47.81 3.59
N MET A 873 8.75 -47.09 2.64
CA MET A 873 7.82 -46.00 2.93
C MET A 873 6.50 -46.48 3.51
N TYR A 874 6.00 -47.66 3.11
CA TYR A 874 4.74 -48.22 3.58
C TYR A 874 4.90 -49.11 4.82
N ASP A 875 5.83 -50.07 4.78
CA ASP A 875 6.19 -50.95 5.89
C ASP A 875 7.71 -51.17 5.99
N LYS A 876 8.30 -50.67 7.09
CA LYS A 876 9.74 -50.78 7.38
C LYS A 876 10.20 -52.15 7.88
N THR A 877 9.27 -53.08 8.05
CA THR A 877 9.54 -54.44 8.55
C THR A 877 9.29 -55.52 7.51
N SER A 878 8.95 -55.14 6.27
CA SER A 878 8.92 -56.06 5.14
C SER A 878 10.33 -56.52 4.77
N SER A 879 10.47 -57.79 4.40
CA SER A 879 11.68 -58.37 3.81
C SER A 879 11.71 -58.28 2.28
N GLN A 880 10.66 -57.75 1.65
CA GLN A 880 10.53 -57.71 0.18
C GLN A 880 11.15 -56.43 -0.39
N SER A 881 11.88 -56.57 -1.49
CA SER A 881 12.41 -55.43 -2.25
C SER A 881 11.48 -54.98 -3.38
N SER A 882 10.64 -55.88 -3.92
CA SER A 882 9.62 -55.50 -4.90
C SER A 882 8.31 -55.04 -4.24
N VAL A 883 7.67 -54.04 -4.86
CA VAL A 883 6.32 -53.56 -4.48
C VAL A 883 5.27 -54.64 -4.75
N ASP A 884 5.39 -55.42 -5.82
CA ASP A 884 4.44 -56.50 -6.13
C ASP A 884 4.61 -57.73 -5.23
N GLU A 885 5.83 -58.03 -4.81
CA GLU A 885 6.09 -59.04 -3.77
C GLU A 885 5.54 -58.58 -2.41
N ALA A 886 5.74 -57.31 -2.03
CA ALA A 886 5.15 -56.74 -0.82
C ALA A 886 3.61 -56.71 -0.87
N ARG A 887 3.00 -56.35 -2.01
CA ARG A 887 1.54 -56.43 -2.25
C ARG A 887 1.05 -57.87 -2.04
N LYS A 888 1.72 -58.85 -2.66
CA LYS A 888 1.38 -60.28 -2.58
C LYS A 888 1.51 -60.83 -1.15
N GLU A 889 2.54 -60.45 -0.40
CA GLU A 889 2.72 -60.85 0.99
C GLU A 889 1.62 -60.27 1.90
N LEU A 890 1.28 -58.99 1.73
CA LEU A 890 0.21 -58.35 2.52
C LEU A 890 -1.18 -58.94 2.21
N LEU A 891 -1.48 -59.18 0.94
CA LEU A 891 -2.74 -59.81 0.51
C LEU A 891 -2.89 -61.25 1.00
N SER A 892 -1.79 -62.03 0.99
CA SER A 892 -1.80 -63.42 1.49
C SER A 892 -1.77 -63.55 3.02
N LYS A 893 -1.47 -62.45 3.74
CA LYS A 893 -1.58 -62.40 5.21
C LYS A 893 -2.99 -62.08 5.72
N GLU A 894 -3.77 -61.24 5.01
CA GLU A 894 -5.15 -60.92 5.44
C GLU A 894 -6.19 -62.00 5.12
N SER A 895 -5.92 -62.97 4.23
CA SER A 895 -6.90 -64.00 3.85
C SER A 895 -7.35 -64.94 4.99
N ASN A 896 -6.65 -64.93 6.13
CA ASN A 896 -6.97 -65.78 7.30
C ASN A 896 -7.76 -65.06 8.40
N TYR A 897 -7.93 -63.74 8.35
CA TYR A 897 -8.70 -62.97 9.35
C TYR A 897 -9.50 -61.85 8.66
N GLY A 898 -10.81 -62.05 8.52
CA GLY A 898 -11.71 -61.23 7.69
C GLY A 898 -12.03 -59.82 8.20
N ILE A 899 -11.02 -58.98 8.42
CA ILE A 899 -11.16 -57.54 8.67
C ILE A 899 -10.13 -56.81 7.82
N TYR A 900 -10.58 -56.11 6.77
CA TYR A 900 -9.72 -55.26 5.94
C TYR A 900 -9.08 -54.15 6.78
N SER A 901 -7.77 -54.22 7.03
CA SER A 901 -7.05 -53.15 7.72
C SER A 901 -6.76 -51.97 6.78
N SER A 902 -6.48 -50.81 7.37
CA SER A 902 -6.14 -49.60 6.60
C SER A 902 -4.81 -49.69 5.84
N LYS A 903 -3.95 -50.68 6.14
CA LYS A 903 -2.69 -50.90 5.39
C LYS A 903 -2.95 -51.36 3.95
N THR A 904 -3.82 -52.34 3.76
CA THR A 904 -3.88 -53.12 2.51
C THR A 904 -4.48 -52.35 1.34
N ARG A 905 -5.44 -51.45 1.61
CA ARG A 905 -5.98 -50.53 0.59
C ARG A 905 -4.92 -49.59 0.00
N CYS A 906 -3.82 -49.32 0.70
CA CYS A 906 -2.88 -48.25 0.33
C CYS A 906 -1.91 -48.61 -0.80
N ILE A 907 -1.51 -49.89 -0.94
CA ILE A 907 -0.50 -50.29 -1.95
C ILE A 907 -1.18 -50.80 -3.25
N ALA A 908 -2.47 -51.15 -3.20
CA ALA A 908 -3.26 -51.55 -4.36
C ALA A 908 -3.73 -50.35 -5.24
N ALA A 909 -3.57 -49.11 -4.76
CA ALA A 909 -4.16 -47.91 -5.36
C ALA A 909 -3.15 -46.98 -6.07
N THR A 910 -1.96 -47.49 -6.41
CA THR A 910 -0.93 -46.72 -7.14
C THR A 910 -0.71 -47.29 -8.54
N HIS A 911 -1.49 -46.76 -9.48
CA HIS A 911 -1.20 -46.64 -10.91
C HIS A 911 -1.81 -45.32 -11.40
#